data_AF-N4UCB4-F1
#
_entry.id   AF-N4UCB4-F1
#
_cell.length_a   1.000
_cell.length_b   1.000
_cell.length_c   1.000
_cell.angle_alpha   90.00
_cell.angle_beta   90.00
_cell.angle_gamma   90.00
#
_symmetry.space_group_name_H-M   'P 1'
#
loop_
_entity.id
_entity.type
_entity.pdbx_description
1 polymer ?
#
loop_
_entity_poly.entity_id
_entity_poly.type
_entity_poly.pdbx_seq_one_letter_code
_entity_poly.pdbx_strand_id
1 'polypeptide(L)'
;MPSALPEAESPYRNFVRGPNECHNGKEPPYTPITMVDRNGFILWETDQFDLLRAIIYRDDVTTLEQYLDIAPWVIEEIEELPLYYSFFYIAVSYGSLGALKTLLSYYVRVIEPNQTITFRKRGFTLLNEAARRAYLEIVPLYADIHERDYTGCTAIAAASDLYSTRYTETFNWQPSVDKSEAVMNLLLDWGAFPSDVVARVHEDSSGKPETVLSMTSEWAGAKMIKRLVSGGADVHAEFTKHSLQLRLYDEQDYIVDNVTAIHMASFRGNFVALETLLGHHGDTVSALEMVSSCDSRGSTPLHWAVRNNLYNIKTTIHLILDIDPAIVNVQDLEGNTALHYAARYFGENGEVFRPIFQSLCDKGADSSIHNNRGETPLHNMFSSDGTDETIDKQILSLLLAHGAKANDIDHAGNTPLHITARRLDYHNIISFLIEQGADATIGNSTNETPVHVAASGDVSAPGLAEKVEIQNAVLTSLTNAGGIELMDLPNAEGKTPKQICKAQRDKWREDEKRERMIKYDFTSCRYYGSHDAGFVTNPSRHPTPESFREPTNCFVQWLRNLVNKKDNHEWEALFEEGTISDDVTSIEDLSGQIATPQRPVIPVIGPQVPDQGPDNDPKVEASLLFRSLNYELEPDCPHNKSTWWFRTYEWHCNWLKRGESGEGSIRSARPRDYQQYTYADDISKPREGPNPRAISNAFFKRKKTIYYDHAPLLLGLIEFIMHDVTNSRDSIDEFIEVPMPEDEEVFPINTTLRVPRTAAMPGTGTSRTHRLRSKVDGKLLTQEVQSPGTRAKASYLPFNAMGVPTNTRPGVEPEGLFAGGDLRTNEDWLLLSIHKLLLREHNRLCDILKRQKPGWDDEQLYQTVRLVMSAKHALIANAYQMAYWTEKMPWPRDDGFPLYRQMFGENALEINPANTYPWPLVTKSGKPMTVSAEMAVVYRVHEFIIPNFPIKDQNNETLWEQNLILAGALSSHIPNFKSGVDESFRSAGLYRGRPFDIVVSSIVHEREQGLPTFNQYFREYNAQDPEVVVPIRDTWNKFSTDPEDIENLKKLYKHPDDVDLVVGCQLDEEWFPGTTVPKSALIISRFSLFHGKLRPFLYRLCDDALSSR
;
A
#
# COMPACT_ATOMS: atom_id res chain seq x y z
N MET A 1 12.53 -51.05 -15.55
CA MET A 1 11.39 -51.44 -16.40
C MET A 1 10.24 -50.51 -16.06
N PRO A 2 9.64 -49.78 -17.02
CA PRO A 2 8.46 -48.99 -16.71
C PRO A 2 7.25 -49.93 -16.66
N SER A 3 6.55 -49.91 -15.53
CA SER A 3 5.22 -50.52 -15.39
C SER A 3 4.26 -49.78 -16.32
N ALA A 4 3.53 -50.54 -17.14
CA ALA A 4 2.44 -50.03 -17.96
C ALA A 4 1.42 -49.29 -17.06
N LEU A 5 1.23 -47.99 -17.30
CA LEU A 5 0.10 -47.22 -16.80
C LEU A 5 -1.17 -47.62 -17.61
N PRO A 6 -2.36 -47.61 -17.00
CA PRO A 6 -3.60 -48.03 -17.66
C PRO A 6 -4.00 -47.08 -18.79
N GLU A 7 -4.72 -47.63 -19.77
CA GLU A 7 -5.24 -46.92 -20.95
C GLU A 7 -6.17 -45.75 -20.59
N ALA A 8 -5.95 -44.62 -21.27
CA ALA A 8 -6.88 -43.53 -21.59
C ALA A 8 -7.31 -42.52 -20.50
N GLU A 9 -6.36 -41.84 -19.84
CA GLU A 9 -6.65 -40.52 -19.20
C GLU A 9 -6.11 -39.37 -20.06
N SER A 10 -6.87 -38.26 -20.15
CA SER A 10 -6.41 -37.05 -20.85
C SER A 10 -5.20 -36.44 -20.13
N PRO A 11 -4.13 -36.02 -20.86
CA PRO A 11 -3.02 -35.26 -20.27
C PRO A 11 -3.46 -33.91 -19.70
N TYR A 12 -4.65 -33.44 -20.07
CA TYR A 12 -5.29 -32.20 -19.64
C TYR A 12 -6.44 -32.47 -18.66
N ARG A 13 -6.35 -33.50 -17.80
CA ARG A 13 -7.44 -33.95 -16.90
C ARG A 13 -8.16 -32.84 -16.12
N ASN A 14 -7.46 -31.76 -15.76
CA ASN A 14 -8.04 -30.61 -15.04
C ASN A 14 -9.04 -29.82 -15.89
N PHE A 15 -8.99 -29.99 -17.22
CA PHE A 15 -9.80 -29.31 -18.23
C PHE A 15 -10.85 -30.24 -18.87
N VAL A 16 -10.91 -31.50 -18.47
CA VAL A 16 -11.90 -32.49 -18.97
C VAL A 16 -13.27 -32.31 -18.30
N ARG A 17 -13.29 -31.71 -17.10
CA ARG A 17 -14.54 -31.42 -16.38
C ARG A 17 -15.10 -30.11 -16.89
N GLY A 18 -16.31 -30.18 -17.46
CA GLY A 18 -17.02 -28.98 -17.88
C GLY A 18 -17.31 -28.08 -16.68
N PRO A 19 -17.50 -26.77 -16.91
CA PRO A 19 -17.67 -25.76 -15.84
C PRO A 19 -18.86 -26.01 -14.89
N ASN A 20 -19.73 -26.98 -15.20
CA ASN A 20 -20.87 -27.38 -14.37
C ASN A 20 -20.56 -28.41 -13.27
N GLU A 21 -19.44 -29.13 -13.31
CA GLU A 21 -19.16 -30.22 -12.34
C GLU A 21 -18.36 -29.78 -11.10
N CYS A 22 -17.80 -28.57 -11.12
CA CYS A 22 -16.96 -28.04 -10.03
C CYS A 22 -17.65 -26.97 -9.18
N HIS A 23 -18.95 -26.72 -9.35
CA HIS A 23 -19.63 -25.55 -8.75
C HIS A 23 -20.82 -25.94 -7.87
N ASN A 24 -20.72 -25.55 -6.59
CA ASN A 24 -21.82 -25.52 -5.62
C ASN A 24 -22.83 -24.40 -5.97
N GLY A 25 -23.41 -24.43 -7.18
CA GLY A 25 -24.61 -23.65 -7.52
C GLY A 25 -24.44 -22.19 -7.97
N LYS A 26 -23.31 -21.77 -8.57
CA LYS A 26 -23.17 -20.52 -9.34
C LYS A 26 -22.97 -20.80 -10.84
N GLU A 27 -23.31 -19.84 -11.72
CA GLU A 27 -23.23 -19.99 -13.19
C GLU A 27 -21.84 -20.47 -13.67
N PRO A 28 -21.78 -21.31 -14.73
CA PRO A 28 -20.51 -21.82 -15.25
C PRO A 28 -19.67 -20.70 -15.86
N PRO A 29 -18.35 -20.62 -15.59
CA PRO A 29 -17.45 -19.63 -16.21
C PRO A 29 -17.50 -19.68 -17.75
N TYR A 30 -17.32 -18.50 -18.37
CA TYR A 30 -17.22 -18.36 -19.83
C TYR A 30 -16.09 -19.24 -20.35
N THR A 31 -16.44 -20.17 -21.25
CA THR A 31 -15.48 -21.05 -21.91
C THR A 31 -15.24 -20.50 -23.32
N PRO A 32 -14.13 -19.77 -23.58
CA PRO A 32 -13.90 -19.11 -24.86
C PRO A 32 -13.87 -20.10 -26.02
N ILE A 33 -13.32 -21.30 -25.81
CA ILE A 33 -13.42 -22.41 -26.76
C ILE A 33 -13.58 -23.76 -26.06
N THR A 34 -14.14 -24.72 -26.77
CA THR A 34 -14.01 -26.15 -26.44
C THR A 34 -13.27 -26.85 -27.56
N MET A 35 -12.43 -27.81 -27.21
CA MET A 35 -11.73 -28.65 -28.18
C MET A 35 -11.76 -30.10 -27.74
N VAL A 36 -11.47 -31.03 -28.64
CA VAL A 36 -11.41 -32.46 -28.32
C VAL A 36 -9.96 -32.89 -28.36
N ASP A 37 -9.48 -33.53 -27.30
CA ASP A 37 -8.12 -34.06 -27.26
C ASP A 37 -7.97 -35.33 -28.11
N ARG A 38 -6.74 -35.81 -28.27
CA ARG A 38 -6.45 -37.01 -29.10
C ARG A 38 -7.09 -38.29 -28.56
N ASN A 39 -7.50 -38.31 -27.29
CA ASN A 39 -8.16 -39.42 -26.62
C ASN A 39 -9.70 -39.30 -26.64
N GLY A 40 -10.25 -38.27 -27.28
CA GLY A 40 -11.69 -38.07 -27.43
C GLY A 40 -12.35 -37.34 -26.26
N PHE A 41 -11.58 -36.81 -25.31
CA PHE A 41 -12.12 -36.01 -24.20
C PHE A 41 -12.37 -34.58 -24.64
N ILE A 42 -13.53 -34.02 -24.26
CA ILE A 42 -13.84 -32.61 -24.46
C ILE A 42 -13.07 -31.80 -23.42
N LEU A 43 -12.22 -30.91 -23.88
CA LEU A 43 -11.46 -29.96 -23.09
C LEU A 43 -12.15 -28.59 -23.11
N TRP A 44 -12.23 -27.98 -21.93
CA TRP A 44 -12.85 -26.68 -21.69
C TRP A 44 -11.74 -25.67 -21.36
N GLU A 45 -11.63 -24.63 -22.18
CA GLU A 45 -10.72 -23.51 -21.93
C GLU A 45 -11.28 -22.57 -20.85
N THR A 46 -10.40 -21.94 -20.06
CA THR A 46 -10.78 -20.91 -19.09
C THR A 46 -10.76 -19.53 -19.73
N ASP A 47 -11.45 -18.58 -19.13
CA ASP A 47 -11.40 -17.16 -19.51
C ASP A 47 -10.01 -16.53 -19.40
N GLN A 48 -9.10 -17.15 -18.63
CA GLN A 48 -7.69 -16.75 -18.51
C GLN A 48 -6.73 -17.52 -19.43
N PHE A 49 -7.25 -18.35 -20.34
CA PHE A 49 -6.47 -19.19 -21.28
C PHE A 49 -5.56 -20.22 -20.59
N ASP A 50 -6.00 -20.81 -19.48
CA ASP A 50 -5.18 -21.76 -18.72
C ASP A 50 -4.97 -23.09 -19.43
N LEU A 51 -5.89 -23.53 -20.30
CA LEU A 51 -5.71 -24.70 -21.15
C LEU A 51 -4.64 -24.41 -22.22
N LEU A 52 -4.67 -23.26 -22.89
CA LEU A 52 -3.62 -22.85 -23.82
C LEU A 52 -2.27 -22.75 -23.13
N ARG A 53 -2.20 -22.15 -21.93
CA ARG A 53 -0.97 -22.14 -21.11
C ARG A 53 -0.52 -23.56 -20.78
N ALA A 54 -1.44 -24.46 -20.45
CA ALA A 54 -1.14 -25.86 -20.14
C ALA A 54 -0.69 -26.67 -21.35
N ILE A 55 -1.18 -26.36 -22.56
CA ILE A 55 -0.75 -26.93 -23.85
C ILE A 55 0.67 -26.43 -24.17
N ILE A 56 0.90 -25.13 -24.07
CA ILE A 56 2.22 -24.51 -24.27
C ILE A 56 3.22 -25.09 -23.26
N TYR A 57 2.88 -25.15 -21.97
CA TYR A 57 3.72 -25.74 -20.92
C TYR A 57 4.15 -27.18 -21.23
N ARG A 58 3.29 -27.97 -21.88
CA ARG A 58 3.58 -29.36 -22.26
C ARG A 58 4.33 -29.50 -23.59
N ASP A 59 4.54 -28.39 -24.31
CA ASP A 59 5.10 -28.36 -25.67
C ASP A 59 4.33 -29.25 -26.67
N ASP A 60 3.00 -29.38 -26.49
CA ASP A 60 2.14 -30.27 -27.30
C ASP A 60 1.71 -29.59 -28.60
N VAL A 61 2.62 -29.63 -29.59
CA VAL A 61 2.46 -28.98 -30.90
C VAL A 61 1.16 -29.31 -31.60
N THR A 62 0.77 -30.59 -31.67
CA THR A 62 -0.42 -30.98 -32.45
C THR A 62 -1.70 -30.46 -31.80
N THR A 63 -1.79 -30.49 -30.47
CA THR A 63 -2.95 -29.94 -29.75
C THR A 63 -2.96 -28.42 -29.86
N LEU A 64 -1.79 -27.78 -29.86
CA LEU A 64 -1.66 -26.34 -30.10
C LEU A 64 -2.11 -25.93 -31.51
N GLU A 65 -1.71 -26.67 -32.55
CA GLU A 65 -2.16 -26.42 -33.92
C GLU A 65 -3.69 -26.53 -34.03
N GLN A 66 -4.27 -27.57 -33.42
CA GLN A 66 -5.72 -27.74 -33.34
C GLN A 66 -6.38 -26.57 -32.60
N TYR A 67 -5.80 -26.13 -31.48
CA TYR A 67 -6.28 -24.99 -30.72
C TYR A 67 -6.28 -23.72 -31.58
N LEU A 68 -5.18 -23.43 -32.29
CA LEU A 68 -5.02 -22.23 -33.11
C LEU A 68 -5.86 -22.27 -34.39
N ASP A 69 -6.21 -23.45 -34.91
CA ASP A 69 -7.16 -23.59 -36.01
C ASP A 69 -8.59 -23.28 -35.58
N ILE A 70 -8.96 -23.62 -34.33
CA ILE A 70 -10.25 -23.29 -33.74
C ILE A 70 -10.32 -21.80 -33.36
N ALA A 71 -9.22 -21.26 -32.82
CA ALA A 71 -9.16 -19.92 -32.24
C ALA A 71 -8.00 -19.07 -32.82
N PRO A 72 -7.99 -18.78 -34.14
CA PRO A 72 -6.89 -18.04 -34.75
C PRO A 72 -6.79 -16.58 -34.26
N TRP A 73 -7.92 -16.00 -33.81
CA TRP A 73 -8.00 -14.66 -33.23
C TRP A 73 -7.16 -14.51 -31.96
N VAL A 74 -6.86 -15.61 -31.25
CA VAL A 74 -6.05 -15.57 -30.03
C VAL A 74 -4.69 -14.95 -30.30
N ILE A 75 -4.14 -15.12 -31.51
CA ILE A 75 -2.83 -14.55 -31.92
C ILE A 75 -2.86 -13.03 -32.06
N GLU A 76 -3.99 -12.45 -32.50
CA GLU A 76 -4.18 -10.98 -32.57
C GLU A 76 -4.26 -10.38 -31.16
N GLU A 77 -4.90 -11.06 -30.21
CA GLU A 77 -4.96 -10.61 -28.81
C GLU A 77 -3.59 -10.65 -28.10
N ILE A 78 -2.63 -11.46 -28.56
CA ILE A 78 -1.26 -11.54 -28.01
C ILE A 78 -0.46 -10.25 -28.27
N GLU A 79 -0.81 -9.47 -29.30
CA GLU A 79 -0.13 -8.20 -29.58
C GLU A 79 -0.48 -7.11 -28.56
N GLU A 80 -1.67 -7.16 -27.95
CA GLU A 80 -2.12 -6.12 -27.02
C GLU A 80 -1.75 -6.38 -25.55
N LEU A 81 -1.28 -7.60 -25.24
CA LEU A 81 -0.89 -8.00 -23.88
C LEU A 81 0.49 -7.45 -23.48
N PRO A 82 0.68 -7.02 -22.20
CA PRO A 82 2.00 -6.72 -21.66
C PRO A 82 2.92 -7.94 -21.79
N LEU A 83 4.22 -7.69 -21.97
CA LEU A 83 5.19 -8.68 -22.46
C LEU A 83 5.23 -10.00 -21.64
N TYR A 84 5.08 -9.95 -20.32
CA TYR A 84 5.07 -11.13 -19.45
C TYR A 84 3.83 -12.02 -19.61
N TYR A 85 2.71 -11.47 -20.10
CA TYR A 85 1.48 -12.21 -20.39
C TYR A 85 1.44 -12.73 -21.83
N SER A 86 2.46 -12.43 -22.64
CA SER A 86 2.57 -12.92 -24.00
C SER A 86 2.78 -14.44 -24.01
N PHE A 87 1.97 -15.18 -24.75
CA PHE A 87 2.16 -16.62 -24.91
C PHE A 87 3.51 -16.98 -25.57
N PHE A 88 4.14 -16.04 -26.30
CA PHE A 88 5.53 -16.19 -26.76
C PHE A 88 6.51 -16.19 -25.57
N TYR A 89 6.36 -15.26 -24.62
CA TYR A 89 7.17 -15.20 -23.41
C TYR A 89 6.94 -16.45 -22.54
N ILE A 90 5.70 -16.89 -22.40
CA ILE A 90 5.34 -18.12 -21.67
C ILE A 90 5.97 -19.37 -22.32
N ALA A 91 5.91 -19.48 -23.65
CA ALA A 91 6.55 -20.59 -24.35
C ALA A 91 8.07 -20.58 -24.15
N VAL A 92 8.70 -19.41 -24.17
CA VAL A 92 10.13 -19.26 -23.90
C VAL A 92 10.47 -19.57 -22.45
N SER A 93 9.72 -19.09 -21.45
CA SER A 93 10.02 -19.30 -20.03
C SER A 93 9.95 -20.78 -19.62
N TYR A 94 9.07 -21.56 -20.25
CA TYR A 94 8.97 -23.00 -20.07
C TYR A 94 9.88 -23.84 -20.98
N GLY A 95 10.58 -23.22 -21.94
CA GLY A 95 11.45 -23.95 -22.87
C GLY A 95 10.70 -24.76 -23.93
N SER A 96 9.45 -24.39 -24.22
CA SER A 96 8.54 -25.09 -25.14
C SER A 96 8.83 -24.70 -26.60
N LEU A 97 9.90 -25.28 -27.16
CA LEU A 97 10.41 -24.95 -28.50
C LEU A 97 9.39 -25.24 -29.61
N GLY A 98 8.68 -26.37 -29.53
CA GLY A 98 7.67 -26.75 -30.52
C GLY A 98 6.51 -25.77 -30.55
N ALA A 99 5.97 -25.43 -29.37
CA ALA A 99 4.90 -24.48 -29.18
C ALA A 99 5.30 -23.09 -29.68
N LEU A 100 6.51 -22.64 -29.33
CA LEU A 100 7.06 -21.37 -29.80
C LEU A 100 7.14 -21.30 -31.33
N LYS A 101 7.72 -22.33 -31.99
CA LYS A 101 7.79 -22.39 -33.46
C LYS A 101 6.41 -22.35 -34.11
N THR A 102 5.44 -23.04 -33.49
CA THR A 102 4.06 -23.11 -33.97
C THR A 102 3.38 -21.74 -33.87
N LEU A 103 3.47 -21.09 -32.71
CA LEU A 103 2.94 -19.73 -32.48
C LEU A 103 3.55 -18.72 -33.47
N LEU A 104 4.88 -18.76 -33.66
CA LEU A 104 5.59 -17.89 -34.61
C LEU A 104 5.14 -18.13 -36.05
N SER A 105 5.01 -19.41 -36.46
CA SER A 105 4.56 -19.76 -37.80
C SER A 105 3.15 -19.27 -38.07
N TYR A 106 2.24 -19.39 -37.11
CA TYR A 106 0.87 -18.87 -37.26
C TYR A 106 0.84 -17.34 -37.27
N TYR A 107 1.64 -16.67 -36.44
CA TYR A 107 1.74 -15.21 -36.42
C TYR A 107 2.15 -14.64 -37.80
N VAL A 108 3.18 -15.22 -38.43
CA VAL A 108 3.57 -14.85 -39.80
C VAL A 108 2.44 -15.07 -40.78
N ARG A 109 1.75 -16.21 -40.68
CA ARG A 109 0.67 -16.56 -41.61
C ARG A 109 -0.53 -15.63 -41.51
N VAL A 110 -0.89 -15.20 -40.30
CA VAL A 110 -2.13 -14.45 -40.01
C VAL A 110 -1.91 -12.94 -40.06
N ILE A 111 -0.81 -12.43 -39.49
CA ILE A 111 -0.59 -10.99 -39.27
C ILE A 111 0.34 -10.38 -40.34
N GLU A 112 1.49 -11.01 -40.61
CA GLU A 112 2.52 -10.45 -41.51
C GLU A 112 2.93 -11.40 -42.65
N PRO A 113 2.02 -11.75 -43.59
CA PRO A 113 2.24 -12.84 -44.56
C PRO A 113 3.36 -12.61 -45.59
N ASN A 114 4.03 -11.45 -45.61
CA ASN A 114 5.04 -11.08 -46.63
C ASN A 114 6.25 -10.29 -46.09
N GLN A 115 6.50 -10.26 -44.78
CA GLN A 115 7.71 -9.64 -44.21
C GLN A 115 8.66 -10.69 -43.61
N THR A 116 9.95 -10.52 -43.85
CA THR A 116 10.99 -11.18 -43.04
C THR A 116 10.83 -10.61 -41.64
N ILE A 117 10.48 -11.44 -40.64
CA ILE A 117 10.20 -10.94 -39.31
C ILE A 117 11.47 -10.30 -38.73
N THR A 118 11.53 -8.98 -38.74
CA THR A 118 12.46 -8.26 -37.87
C THR A 118 11.67 -7.93 -36.62
N PHE A 119 11.71 -8.81 -35.62
CA PHE A 119 11.13 -8.58 -34.30
C PHE A 119 11.81 -7.41 -33.54
N ARG A 120 12.22 -6.32 -34.21
CA ARG A 120 12.86 -5.13 -33.61
C ARG A 120 12.06 -4.49 -32.47
N LYS A 121 10.77 -4.80 -32.32
CA LYS A 121 9.93 -4.35 -31.19
C LYS A 121 9.86 -5.32 -29.99
N ARG A 122 10.17 -6.61 -30.13
CA ARG A 122 9.96 -7.65 -29.07
C ARG A 122 10.99 -8.81 -29.01
N GLY A 123 11.84 -8.97 -30.01
CA GLY A 123 12.67 -10.18 -30.22
C GLY A 123 13.84 -10.31 -29.25
N PHE A 124 14.44 -9.20 -28.85
CA PHE A 124 15.52 -9.17 -27.86
C PHE A 124 15.03 -9.62 -26.48
N THR A 125 13.80 -9.30 -26.07
CA THR A 125 13.28 -9.71 -24.76
C THR A 125 13.05 -11.22 -24.67
N LEU A 126 12.61 -11.85 -25.76
CA LEU A 126 12.47 -13.32 -25.84
C LEU A 126 13.85 -13.99 -25.89
N LEU A 127 14.80 -13.43 -26.62
CA LEU A 127 16.19 -13.87 -26.63
C LEU A 127 16.81 -13.81 -25.24
N ASN A 128 16.62 -12.70 -24.52
CA ASN A 128 17.13 -12.51 -23.17
C ASN A 128 16.50 -13.51 -22.18
N GLU A 129 15.20 -13.79 -22.27
CA GLU A 129 14.56 -14.82 -21.45
C GLU A 129 15.07 -16.23 -21.77
N ALA A 130 15.22 -16.56 -23.06
CA ALA A 130 15.81 -17.84 -23.46
C ALA A 130 17.25 -17.98 -22.96
N ALA A 131 18.02 -16.89 -23.01
CA ALA A 131 19.39 -16.84 -22.54
C ALA A 131 19.49 -17.00 -21.01
N ARG A 132 18.65 -16.28 -20.26
CA ARG A 132 18.51 -16.37 -18.79
C ARG A 132 18.17 -17.77 -18.31
N ARG A 133 17.25 -18.45 -19.00
CA ARG A 133 16.84 -19.83 -18.70
C ARG A 133 17.80 -20.90 -19.23
N ALA A 134 18.80 -20.50 -19.99
CA ALA A 134 19.76 -21.36 -20.67
C ALA A 134 19.14 -22.37 -21.68
N TYR A 135 18.13 -21.93 -22.44
CA TYR A 135 17.50 -22.75 -23.49
C TYR A 135 18.23 -22.62 -24.84
N LEU A 136 19.31 -23.38 -24.98
CA LEU A 136 20.22 -23.36 -26.15
C LEU A 136 19.51 -23.51 -27.50
N GLU A 137 18.41 -24.26 -27.58
CA GLU A 137 17.69 -24.52 -28.83
C GLU A 137 16.79 -23.37 -29.28
N ILE A 138 16.46 -22.45 -28.37
CA ILE A 138 15.58 -21.29 -28.60
C ILE A 138 16.39 -20.04 -28.96
N VAL A 139 17.56 -19.87 -28.33
CA VAL A 139 18.50 -18.73 -28.54
C VAL A 139 18.84 -18.43 -30.02
N PRO A 140 18.97 -19.40 -30.96
CA PRO A 140 19.29 -19.13 -32.37
C PRO A 140 18.18 -18.47 -33.21
N LEU A 141 16.98 -18.25 -32.67
CA LEU A 141 15.82 -17.81 -33.44
C LEU A 141 15.62 -16.28 -33.52
N TYR A 142 16.47 -15.47 -32.88
CA TYR A 142 16.17 -14.04 -32.62
C TYR A 142 17.23 -13.04 -33.12
N ALA A 143 16.78 -11.81 -33.40
CA ALA A 143 17.57 -10.69 -33.91
C ALA A 143 18.36 -9.96 -32.82
N ASP A 144 19.44 -9.28 -33.26
CA ASP A 144 20.44 -8.48 -32.53
C ASP A 144 20.72 -8.86 -31.06
N ILE A 145 21.81 -9.62 -30.86
CA ILE A 145 22.32 -10.04 -29.54
C ILE A 145 22.79 -8.87 -28.64
N HIS A 146 22.90 -7.65 -29.19
CA HIS A 146 23.34 -6.45 -28.48
C HIS A 146 22.19 -5.55 -28.04
N GLU A 147 20.95 -5.85 -28.43
CA GLU A 147 19.77 -5.10 -27.96
C GLU A 147 19.50 -5.36 -26.47
N ARG A 148 18.96 -4.34 -25.78
CA ARG A 148 18.73 -4.36 -24.33
C ARG A 148 17.25 -4.42 -24.00
N ASP A 149 16.88 -5.20 -22.99
CA ASP A 149 15.51 -5.21 -22.46
C ASP A 149 15.20 -4.02 -21.53
N TYR A 150 13.96 -3.94 -21.04
CA TYR A 150 13.51 -2.91 -20.09
C TYR A 150 14.19 -2.99 -18.71
N THR A 151 15.06 -3.97 -18.48
CA THR A 151 15.97 -4.01 -17.31
C THR A 151 17.41 -3.68 -17.67
N GLY A 152 17.66 -3.36 -18.94
CA GLY A 152 18.95 -2.99 -19.48
C GLY A 152 19.85 -4.18 -19.82
N CYS A 153 19.35 -5.41 -19.75
CA CYS A 153 20.13 -6.62 -20.03
C CYS A 153 20.22 -6.87 -21.54
N THR A 154 21.40 -7.24 -22.03
CA THR A 154 21.58 -7.92 -23.33
C THR A 154 21.44 -9.43 -23.16
N ALA A 155 21.50 -10.20 -24.25
CA ALA A 155 21.40 -11.67 -24.19
C ALA A 155 22.52 -12.27 -23.33
N ILE A 156 23.75 -11.75 -23.44
CA ILE A 156 24.88 -12.25 -22.64
C ILE A 156 24.77 -11.84 -21.17
N ALA A 157 24.29 -10.62 -20.88
CA ALA A 157 24.04 -10.18 -19.51
C ALA A 157 22.92 -11.02 -18.86
N ALA A 158 21.85 -11.32 -19.60
CA ALA A 158 20.76 -12.18 -19.15
C ALA A 158 21.22 -13.62 -18.89
N ALA A 159 22.07 -14.19 -19.74
CA ALA A 159 22.67 -15.52 -19.53
C ALA A 159 23.60 -15.57 -18.29
N SER A 160 24.16 -14.42 -17.89
CA SER A 160 25.07 -14.30 -16.75
C SER A 160 24.35 -14.26 -15.39
N ASP A 161 23.10 -13.80 -15.36
CA ASP A 161 22.27 -13.62 -14.15
C ASP A 161 21.58 -14.91 -13.67
N LEU A 162 22.38 -15.96 -13.41
CA LEU A 162 21.88 -17.31 -13.12
C LEU A 162 21.03 -17.41 -11.83
N TYR A 163 21.32 -16.59 -10.83
CA TYR A 163 20.65 -16.63 -9.53
C TYR A 163 19.63 -15.51 -9.34
N SER A 164 19.19 -14.89 -10.44
CA SER A 164 18.33 -13.71 -10.53
C SER A 164 17.51 -13.38 -9.27
N THR A 165 17.77 -12.18 -8.76
CA THR A 165 16.94 -11.48 -7.77
C THR A 165 16.32 -10.21 -8.34
N ARG A 166 16.48 -9.97 -9.65
CA ARG A 166 16.00 -8.77 -10.36
C ARG A 166 14.56 -8.89 -10.84
N TYR A 167 14.04 -10.10 -10.91
CA TYR A 167 12.66 -10.39 -11.30
C TYR A 167 11.93 -11.11 -10.16
N THR A 168 10.73 -10.64 -9.84
CA THR A 168 9.83 -11.29 -8.90
C THR A 168 9.24 -12.53 -9.57
N GLU A 169 9.92 -13.67 -9.50
CA GLU A 169 9.31 -14.91 -9.99
C GLU A 169 9.28 -16.03 -8.96
N THR A 170 8.05 -16.42 -8.67
CA THR A 170 7.55 -17.60 -7.98
C THR A 170 7.39 -18.76 -8.98
N PHE A 171 8.44 -19.46 -9.39
CA PHE A 171 8.32 -20.77 -10.07
C PHE A 171 9.50 -21.69 -9.76
N ASN A 172 9.26 -23.01 -9.71
CA ASN A 172 10.20 -24.11 -9.37
C ASN A 172 11.36 -24.30 -10.40
N TRP A 173 12.01 -23.23 -10.85
CA TRP A 173 13.14 -23.29 -11.78
C TRP A 173 14.43 -23.69 -11.05
N GLN A 174 15.15 -24.67 -11.62
CA GLN A 174 16.47 -25.08 -11.14
C GLN A 174 17.54 -24.62 -12.15
N PRO A 175 18.42 -23.67 -11.78
CA PRO A 175 19.49 -23.21 -12.66
C PRO A 175 20.50 -24.32 -13.00
N SER A 176 21.04 -24.32 -14.22
CA SER A 176 22.05 -25.29 -14.68
C SER A 176 23.29 -24.59 -15.20
N VAL A 177 24.39 -24.68 -14.44
CA VAL A 177 25.69 -24.07 -14.80
C VAL A 177 26.17 -24.51 -16.18
N ASP A 178 26.14 -25.82 -16.47
CA ASP A 178 26.62 -26.35 -17.75
C ASP A 178 25.86 -25.78 -18.95
N LYS A 179 24.52 -25.63 -18.83
CA LYS A 179 23.69 -25.06 -19.89
C LYS A 179 23.94 -23.56 -20.04
N SER A 180 24.07 -22.83 -18.93
CA SER A 180 24.37 -21.40 -18.96
C SER A 180 25.75 -21.12 -19.56
N GLU A 181 26.77 -21.92 -19.23
CA GLU A 181 28.08 -21.82 -19.88
C GLU A 181 27.97 -22.09 -21.39
N ALA A 182 27.19 -23.08 -21.82
CA ALA A 182 26.99 -23.39 -23.24
C ALA A 182 26.34 -22.22 -23.99
N VAL A 183 25.30 -21.60 -23.43
CA VAL A 183 24.64 -20.42 -24.02
C VAL A 183 25.58 -19.22 -24.07
N MET A 184 26.31 -18.92 -22.99
CA MET A 184 27.30 -17.84 -22.99
C MET A 184 28.39 -18.06 -24.03
N ASN A 185 28.91 -19.28 -24.17
CA ASN A 185 29.90 -19.60 -25.21
C ASN A 185 29.35 -19.34 -26.61
N LEU A 186 28.10 -19.73 -26.87
CA LEU A 186 27.43 -19.50 -28.16
C LEU A 186 27.28 -18.00 -28.45
N LEU A 187 26.81 -17.21 -27.47
CA LEU A 187 26.65 -15.77 -27.62
C LEU A 187 28.00 -15.06 -27.85
N LEU A 188 29.05 -15.49 -27.16
CA LEU A 188 30.42 -15.01 -27.37
C LEU A 188 30.96 -15.38 -28.77
N ASP A 189 30.68 -16.58 -29.25
CA ASP A 189 31.03 -17.00 -30.63
C ASP A 189 30.29 -16.18 -31.69
N TRP A 190 29.10 -15.67 -31.36
CA TRP A 190 28.32 -14.75 -32.20
C TRP A 190 28.74 -13.28 -32.07
N GLY A 191 29.71 -12.98 -31.22
CA GLY A 191 30.29 -11.64 -31.08
C GLY A 191 29.75 -10.81 -29.92
N ALA A 192 29.01 -11.40 -28.97
CA ALA A 192 28.63 -10.70 -27.73
C ALA A 192 29.87 -10.19 -26.97
N PHE A 193 29.77 -9.03 -26.33
CA PHE A 193 30.90 -8.39 -25.66
C PHE A 193 31.11 -8.98 -24.25
N PRO A 194 32.30 -9.53 -23.92
CA PRO A 194 32.63 -9.96 -22.56
C PRO A 194 32.61 -8.81 -21.54
N SER A 195 32.91 -7.59 -22.00
CA SER A 195 32.92 -6.37 -21.19
C SER A 195 31.55 -5.69 -21.08
N ASP A 196 30.48 -6.37 -21.49
CA ASP A 196 29.14 -5.80 -21.43
C ASP A 196 28.68 -5.63 -19.97
N VAL A 197 27.77 -4.67 -19.78
CA VAL A 197 27.22 -4.26 -18.49
C VAL A 197 25.70 -4.29 -18.56
N VAL A 198 24.99 -4.34 -17.44
CA VAL A 198 23.54 -4.13 -17.44
C VAL A 198 23.24 -2.64 -17.45
N ALA A 199 22.64 -2.12 -18.52
CA ALA A 199 22.39 -0.68 -18.64
C ALA A 199 21.35 -0.19 -17.63
N ARG A 200 21.47 1.06 -17.22
CA ARG A 200 20.50 1.72 -16.34
C ARG A 200 19.28 2.12 -17.16
N VAL A 201 18.10 1.67 -16.77
CA VAL A 201 16.84 1.99 -17.47
C VAL A 201 16.13 3.21 -16.85
N HIS A 202 16.54 3.62 -15.65
CA HIS A 202 16.03 4.80 -14.94
C HIS A 202 17.16 5.81 -14.68
N GLU A 203 16.93 7.09 -15.01
CA GLU A 203 17.94 8.17 -14.99
C GLU A 203 18.43 8.56 -13.59
N ASP A 204 17.74 8.16 -12.52
CA ASP A 204 18.07 8.54 -11.13
C ASP A 204 19.02 7.57 -10.41
N SER A 205 19.43 6.47 -11.03
CA SER A 205 20.39 5.54 -10.40
C SER A 205 21.82 6.02 -10.60
N SER A 206 22.45 6.59 -9.56
CA SER A 206 23.86 7.03 -9.59
C SER A 206 24.88 5.86 -9.60
N GLY A 207 24.47 4.67 -9.14
CA GLY A 207 25.34 3.50 -8.89
C GLY A 207 25.85 2.73 -10.12
N LYS A 208 27.15 2.41 -10.16
CA LYS A 208 27.86 1.76 -11.30
C LYS A 208 27.18 0.43 -11.73
N PRO A 209 27.01 0.16 -13.04
CA PRO A 209 26.26 -1.01 -13.50
C PRO A 209 27.02 -2.33 -13.28
N GLU A 210 26.27 -3.41 -13.00
CA GLU A 210 26.85 -4.77 -12.94
C GLU A 210 27.41 -5.21 -14.29
N THR A 211 28.47 -6.01 -14.27
CA THR A 211 29.14 -6.51 -15.47
C THR A 211 28.77 -7.98 -15.73
N VAL A 212 28.92 -8.43 -16.98
CA VAL A 212 28.84 -9.87 -17.31
C VAL A 212 29.77 -10.68 -16.43
N LEU A 213 31.00 -10.21 -16.19
CA LEU A 213 31.98 -10.90 -15.36
C LEU A 213 31.56 -10.99 -13.89
N SER A 214 31.00 -9.93 -13.31
CA SER A 214 30.60 -9.93 -11.91
C SER A 214 29.48 -10.93 -11.62
N MET A 215 28.46 -10.97 -12.47
CA MET A 215 27.34 -11.93 -12.35
C MET A 215 27.82 -13.36 -12.63
N THR A 216 28.68 -13.56 -13.62
CA THR A 216 29.22 -14.89 -13.97
C THR A 216 30.13 -15.47 -12.88
N SER A 217 30.81 -14.60 -12.11
CA SER A 217 31.69 -15.00 -11.01
C SER A 217 30.97 -15.69 -9.86
N GLU A 218 29.65 -15.54 -9.76
CA GLU A 218 28.82 -16.21 -8.78
C GLU A 218 28.76 -17.73 -8.97
N TRP A 219 28.94 -18.25 -10.19
CA TRP A 219 28.62 -19.65 -10.52
C TRP A 219 29.55 -20.34 -11.53
N ALA A 220 30.21 -19.60 -12.41
CA ALA A 220 30.92 -20.21 -13.54
C ALA A 220 32.27 -20.82 -13.17
N GLY A 221 32.73 -21.76 -14.00
CA GLY A 221 34.02 -22.40 -13.86
C GLY A 221 35.17 -21.59 -14.46
N ALA A 222 36.40 -22.04 -14.19
CA ALA A 222 37.63 -21.36 -14.60
C ALA A 222 37.72 -21.10 -16.12
N LYS A 223 37.19 -22.00 -16.95
CA LYS A 223 37.24 -21.84 -18.42
C LYS A 223 36.44 -20.64 -18.88
N MET A 224 35.21 -20.47 -18.36
CA MET A 224 34.35 -19.35 -18.71
C MET A 224 34.93 -18.03 -18.22
N ILE A 225 35.37 -17.98 -16.95
CA ILE A 225 36.01 -16.78 -16.38
C ILE A 225 37.24 -16.35 -17.20
N LYS A 226 38.15 -17.30 -17.53
CA LYS A 226 39.32 -17.01 -18.38
C LYS A 226 38.93 -16.50 -19.75
N ARG A 227 37.87 -17.07 -20.35
CA ARG A 227 37.37 -16.66 -21.66
C ARG A 227 36.87 -15.21 -21.63
N LEU A 228 36.12 -14.82 -20.59
CA LEU A 228 35.64 -13.45 -20.44
C LEU A 228 36.79 -12.46 -20.24
N VAL A 229 37.73 -12.77 -19.34
CA VAL A 229 38.90 -11.92 -19.06
C VAL A 229 39.78 -11.76 -20.31
N SER A 230 40.09 -12.87 -21.00
CA SER A 230 40.89 -12.83 -22.24
C SER A 230 40.17 -12.09 -23.37
N GLY A 231 38.85 -12.04 -23.32
CA GLY A 231 37.99 -11.30 -24.25
C GLY A 231 37.79 -9.82 -23.88
N GLY A 232 38.46 -9.32 -22.82
CA GLY A 232 38.48 -7.91 -22.45
C GLY A 232 37.54 -7.51 -21.32
N ALA A 233 36.96 -8.45 -20.58
CA ALA A 233 36.22 -8.13 -19.36
C ALA A 233 37.17 -7.59 -18.28
N ASP A 234 36.81 -6.46 -17.67
CA ASP A 234 37.60 -5.84 -16.62
C ASP A 234 37.39 -6.54 -15.27
N VAL A 235 38.45 -7.19 -14.77
CA VAL A 235 38.46 -7.91 -13.48
C VAL A 235 38.34 -6.97 -12.27
N HIS A 236 38.63 -5.68 -12.45
CA HIS A 236 38.60 -4.66 -11.40
C HIS A 236 37.36 -3.77 -11.48
N ALA A 237 36.41 -4.09 -12.37
CA ALA A 237 35.19 -3.30 -12.52
C ALA A 237 34.40 -3.24 -11.20
N GLU A 238 34.16 -2.02 -10.75
CA GLU A 238 33.32 -1.72 -9.59
C GLU A 238 31.87 -1.47 -10.01
N PHE A 239 30.93 -2.02 -9.25
CA PHE A 239 29.50 -1.87 -9.47
C PHE A 239 28.73 -1.71 -8.16
N THR A 240 27.44 -1.43 -8.29
CA THR A 240 26.51 -1.22 -7.19
C THR A 240 25.56 -2.40 -7.06
N LYS A 241 25.31 -2.87 -5.83
CA LYS A 241 24.41 -4.00 -5.54
C LYS A 241 23.37 -3.61 -4.49
N HIS A 242 22.13 -4.05 -4.67
CA HIS A 242 21.06 -3.79 -3.70
C HIS A 242 20.97 -4.90 -2.65
N SER A 243 20.79 -4.58 -1.36
CA SER A 243 20.79 -5.59 -0.27
C SER A 243 19.66 -6.62 -0.42
N LEU A 244 18.47 -6.22 -0.90
CA LEU A 244 17.39 -7.14 -1.29
C LEU A 244 17.80 -8.16 -2.36
N GLN A 245 18.70 -7.80 -3.29
CA GLN A 245 19.22 -8.72 -4.30
C GLN A 245 20.19 -9.76 -3.70
N LEU A 246 20.71 -9.50 -2.51
CA LEU A 246 21.54 -10.43 -1.75
C LEU A 246 20.73 -11.23 -0.72
N ARG A 247 19.42 -10.96 -0.59
CA ARG A 247 18.52 -11.50 0.45
C ARG A 247 18.99 -11.19 1.88
N LEU A 248 19.69 -10.07 2.06
CA LEU A 248 20.20 -9.60 3.36
C LEU A 248 19.22 -8.58 3.97
N TYR A 249 18.03 -9.04 4.37
CA TYR A 249 16.87 -8.20 4.78
C TYR A 249 17.03 -7.39 6.08
N ASP A 250 18.12 -7.60 6.82
CA ASP A 250 18.38 -7.01 8.15
C ASP A 250 19.40 -5.85 8.09
N GLU A 251 19.91 -5.50 6.90
CA GLU A 251 20.86 -4.39 6.73
C GLU A 251 20.10 -3.06 6.54
N GLN A 252 20.52 -2.03 7.29
CA GLN A 252 19.89 -0.70 7.31
C GLN A 252 20.13 0.09 6.00
N ASP A 253 21.11 -0.34 5.20
CA ASP A 253 21.46 0.21 3.90
C ASP A 253 20.94 -0.65 2.75
N TYR A 254 20.15 -0.03 1.87
CA TYR A 254 19.56 -0.71 0.73
C TYR A 254 20.52 -0.87 -0.45
N ILE A 255 21.65 -0.14 -0.49
CA ILE A 255 22.56 -0.04 -1.64
C ILE A 255 24.03 -0.13 -1.18
N VAL A 256 24.84 -0.96 -1.85
CA VAL A 256 26.28 -1.11 -1.60
C VAL A 256 27.06 -0.82 -2.89
N ASP A 257 27.93 0.18 -2.86
CA ASP A 257 28.78 0.61 -3.97
C ASP A 257 30.18 -0.01 -3.89
N ASN A 258 31.00 0.18 -4.93
CA ASN A 258 32.38 -0.32 -5.05
C ASN A 258 32.51 -1.85 -4.90
N VAL A 259 31.46 -2.59 -5.23
CA VAL A 259 31.47 -4.05 -5.24
C VAL A 259 32.22 -4.54 -6.48
N THR A 260 32.99 -5.62 -6.36
CA THR A 260 33.79 -6.17 -7.47
C THR A 260 33.47 -7.65 -7.71
N ALA A 261 33.95 -8.23 -8.82
CA ALA A 261 33.70 -9.63 -9.16
C ALA A 261 34.15 -10.62 -8.08
N ILE A 262 35.24 -10.33 -7.37
CA ILE A 262 35.75 -11.16 -6.26
C ILE A 262 34.86 -11.09 -5.01
N HIS A 263 34.13 -9.99 -4.77
CA HIS A 263 33.14 -9.91 -3.70
C HIS A 263 31.98 -10.88 -3.97
N MET A 264 31.51 -10.94 -5.22
CA MET A 264 30.45 -11.88 -5.63
C MET A 264 30.89 -13.34 -5.62
N ALA A 265 32.09 -13.63 -6.13
CA ALA A 265 32.68 -14.97 -6.03
C ALA A 265 32.83 -15.41 -4.58
N SER A 266 33.22 -14.48 -3.70
CA SER A 266 33.37 -14.74 -2.26
C SER A 266 32.02 -15.02 -1.59
N PHE A 267 31.03 -14.16 -1.81
CA PHE A 267 29.68 -14.30 -1.26
C PHE A 267 28.98 -15.59 -1.67
N ARG A 268 29.24 -16.08 -2.89
CA ARG A 268 28.70 -17.36 -3.37
C ARG A 268 29.59 -18.57 -3.06
N GLY A 269 30.74 -18.37 -2.42
CA GLY A 269 31.70 -19.45 -2.15
C GLY A 269 32.27 -20.09 -3.42
N ASN A 270 32.27 -19.38 -4.56
CA ASN A 270 32.82 -19.89 -5.83
C ASN A 270 34.35 -19.81 -5.82
N PHE A 271 34.98 -20.77 -5.15
CA PHE A 271 36.45 -20.89 -5.06
C PHE A 271 37.11 -20.86 -6.43
N VAL A 272 36.55 -21.55 -7.42
CA VAL A 272 37.14 -21.69 -8.76
C VAL A 272 37.17 -20.35 -9.49
N ALA A 273 36.09 -19.58 -9.44
CA ALA A 273 36.07 -18.24 -10.01
C ALA A 273 37.02 -17.31 -9.26
N LEU A 274 37.01 -17.34 -7.91
CA LEU A 274 37.89 -16.51 -7.10
C LEU A 274 39.38 -16.79 -7.39
N GLU A 275 39.81 -18.05 -7.36
CA GLU A 275 41.18 -18.47 -7.69
C GLU A 275 41.56 -18.04 -9.12
N THR A 276 40.63 -18.17 -10.06
CA THR A 276 40.88 -17.79 -11.46
C THR A 276 41.04 -16.28 -11.62
N LEU A 277 40.17 -15.47 -11.00
CA LEU A 277 40.25 -14.01 -11.03
C LEU A 277 41.55 -13.53 -10.40
N LEU A 278 41.91 -14.08 -9.23
CA LEU A 278 43.18 -13.77 -8.55
C LEU A 278 44.39 -14.20 -9.39
N GLY A 279 44.32 -15.32 -10.11
CA GLY A 279 45.39 -15.74 -11.03
C GLY A 279 45.49 -14.94 -12.33
N HIS A 280 44.47 -14.12 -12.65
CA HIS A 280 44.39 -13.29 -13.86
C HIS A 280 44.12 -11.82 -13.48
N HIS A 281 44.77 -11.35 -12.40
CA HIS A 281 44.60 -10.01 -11.83
C HIS A 281 45.06 -8.85 -12.74
N GLY A 282 45.64 -9.14 -13.91
CA GLY A 282 46.23 -8.15 -14.81
C GLY A 282 47.56 -7.57 -14.29
N ASP A 283 48.22 -6.71 -15.05
CA ASP A 283 49.58 -6.25 -14.69
C ASP A 283 49.59 -5.11 -13.66
N THR A 284 48.45 -4.49 -13.38
CA THR A 284 48.36 -3.21 -12.64
C THR A 284 47.98 -3.33 -11.18
N VAL A 285 47.26 -4.39 -10.79
CA VAL A 285 46.78 -4.63 -9.42
C VAL A 285 47.19 -6.04 -9.03
N SER A 286 47.81 -6.20 -7.88
CA SER A 286 48.24 -7.50 -7.35
C SER A 286 47.07 -8.28 -6.75
N ALA A 287 47.21 -9.61 -6.66
CA ALA A 287 46.24 -10.46 -5.94
C ALA A 287 46.05 -10.02 -4.46
N LEU A 288 47.10 -9.47 -3.85
CA LEU A 288 47.05 -8.91 -2.49
C LEU A 288 46.11 -7.69 -2.44
N GLU A 289 46.29 -6.72 -3.32
CA GLU A 289 45.43 -5.53 -3.39
C GLU A 289 43.98 -5.88 -3.74
N MET A 290 43.76 -6.91 -4.55
CA MET A 290 42.42 -7.42 -4.84
C MET A 290 41.73 -7.93 -3.57
N VAL A 291 42.35 -8.83 -2.81
CA VAL A 291 41.72 -9.37 -1.59
C VAL A 291 41.52 -8.31 -0.50
N SER A 292 42.32 -7.24 -0.51
CA SER A 292 42.16 -6.09 0.41
C SER A 292 41.22 -5.00 -0.12
N SER A 293 40.61 -5.15 -1.31
CA SER A 293 39.64 -4.17 -1.81
C SER A 293 38.41 -4.11 -0.92
N CYS A 294 37.81 -2.92 -0.80
CA CYS A 294 36.65 -2.69 0.04
C CYS A 294 35.49 -2.14 -0.78
N ASP A 295 34.28 -2.59 -0.45
CA ASP A 295 33.05 -1.94 -0.89
C ASP A 295 32.87 -0.56 -0.21
N SER A 296 31.76 0.13 -0.49
CA SER A 296 31.45 1.45 0.09
C SER A 296 31.26 1.44 1.61
N ARG A 297 31.06 0.26 2.21
CA ARG A 297 30.97 0.09 3.66
C ARG A 297 32.30 -0.29 4.27
N GLY A 298 33.39 -0.32 3.50
CA GLY A 298 34.69 -0.79 3.98
C GLY A 298 34.78 -2.32 4.09
N SER A 299 33.76 -3.06 3.63
CA SER A 299 33.73 -4.52 3.73
C SER A 299 34.57 -5.15 2.63
N THR A 300 35.42 -6.08 3.03
CA THR A 300 36.34 -6.82 2.14
C THR A 300 35.69 -8.10 1.57
N PRO A 301 36.29 -8.77 0.57
CA PRO A 301 35.85 -10.08 0.10
C PRO A 301 35.68 -11.12 1.23
N LEU A 302 36.49 -11.04 2.30
CA LEU A 302 36.33 -11.91 3.47
C LEU A 302 35.03 -11.62 4.23
N HIS A 303 34.66 -10.34 4.40
CA HIS A 303 33.38 -9.95 5.00
C HIS A 303 32.20 -10.47 4.17
N TRP A 304 32.31 -10.45 2.85
CA TRP A 304 31.28 -10.97 1.95
C TRP A 304 31.19 -12.50 1.99
N ALA A 305 32.32 -13.21 2.10
CA ALA A 305 32.36 -14.67 2.18
C ALA A 305 31.49 -15.21 3.32
N VAL A 306 31.50 -14.56 4.49
CA VAL A 306 30.85 -15.07 5.71
C VAL A 306 29.36 -14.70 5.85
N ARG A 307 28.75 -14.05 4.84
CA ARG A 307 27.35 -13.57 4.87
C ARG A 307 26.34 -14.52 4.20
N ASN A 308 26.73 -15.71 3.77
CA ASN A 308 25.85 -16.64 3.05
C ASN A 308 25.90 -18.07 3.62
N ASN A 309 24.80 -18.81 3.46
CA ASN A 309 24.55 -20.16 4.01
C ASN A 309 24.96 -21.30 3.06
N LEU A 310 25.95 -21.08 2.16
CA LEU A 310 26.34 -22.05 1.14
C LEU A 310 27.42 -23.04 1.60
N TYR A 311 27.34 -24.27 1.07
CA TYR A 311 28.36 -25.30 1.23
C TYR A 311 29.65 -24.92 0.48
N ASN A 312 30.83 -25.20 1.08
CA ASN A 312 32.19 -24.93 0.55
C ASN A 312 32.77 -23.52 0.74
N ILE A 313 32.18 -22.67 1.57
CA ILE A 313 32.75 -21.34 1.85
C ILE A 313 34.14 -21.38 2.52
N LYS A 314 34.45 -22.46 3.23
CA LYS A 314 35.73 -22.66 3.93
C LYS A 314 36.95 -22.54 3.01
N THR A 315 36.91 -23.14 1.81
CA THR A 315 38.05 -23.07 0.88
C THR A 315 38.27 -21.66 0.35
N THR A 316 37.20 -20.91 0.14
CA THR A 316 37.24 -19.50 -0.26
C THR A 316 37.84 -18.62 0.83
N ILE A 317 37.41 -18.81 2.10
CA ILE A 317 37.98 -18.12 3.26
C ILE A 317 39.48 -18.40 3.38
N HIS A 318 39.90 -19.67 3.27
CA HIS A 318 41.31 -20.03 3.33
C HIS A 318 42.12 -19.41 2.19
N LEU A 319 41.61 -19.41 0.96
CA LEU A 319 42.30 -18.78 -0.17
C LEU A 319 42.55 -17.29 0.08
N ILE A 320 41.54 -16.56 0.55
CA ILE A 320 41.66 -15.14 0.88
C ILE A 320 42.73 -14.92 1.96
N LEU A 321 42.66 -15.72 3.04
CA LEU A 321 43.57 -15.62 4.19
C LEU A 321 44.98 -16.16 3.93
N ASP A 322 45.17 -17.02 2.93
CA ASP A 322 46.49 -17.48 2.50
C ASP A 322 47.21 -16.42 1.67
N ILE A 323 46.46 -15.53 0.99
CA ILE A 323 47.00 -14.36 0.28
C ILE A 323 47.28 -13.22 1.25
N ASP A 324 46.30 -12.85 2.07
CA ASP A 324 46.44 -11.82 3.10
C ASP A 324 45.93 -12.30 4.46
N PRO A 325 46.82 -12.82 5.33
CA PRO A 325 46.43 -13.18 6.70
C PRO A 325 45.98 -11.99 7.55
N ALA A 326 46.42 -10.76 7.23
CA ALA A 326 46.14 -9.59 8.06
C ALA A 326 44.67 -9.14 7.97
N ILE A 327 43.96 -9.54 6.91
CA ILE A 327 42.59 -9.12 6.64
C ILE A 327 41.55 -9.73 7.61
N VAL A 328 41.93 -10.78 8.35
CA VAL A 328 41.03 -11.52 9.25
C VAL A 328 40.37 -10.65 10.32
N ASN A 329 41.05 -9.57 10.73
CA ASN A 329 40.62 -8.63 11.77
C ASN A 329 40.35 -7.21 11.24
N VAL A 330 40.34 -7.02 9.92
CA VAL A 330 39.96 -5.73 9.34
C VAL A 330 38.51 -5.43 9.73
N GLN A 331 38.28 -4.19 10.17
CA GLN A 331 36.97 -3.67 10.50
C GLN A 331 36.44 -2.85 9.33
N ASP A 332 35.16 -3.04 9.01
CA ASP A 332 34.43 -2.20 8.08
C ASP A 332 34.09 -0.83 8.71
N LEU A 333 33.32 0.01 8.01
CA LEU A 333 32.93 1.34 8.50
C LEU A 333 32.01 1.31 9.73
N GLU A 334 31.31 0.19 9.97
CA GLU A 334 30.54 -0.05 11.19
C GLU A 334 31.40 -0.64 12.33
N GLY A 335 32.69 -0.87 12.09
CA GLY A 335 33.56 -1.53 13.05
C GLY A 335 33.39 -3.06 13.06
N ASN A 336 32.60 -3.64 12.16
CA ASN A 336 32.38 -5.08 12.13
C ASN A 336 33.57 -5.77 11.46
N THR A 337 34.02 -6.89 12.05
CA THR A 337 34.97 -7.82 11.43
C THR A 337 34.22 -8.96 10.72
N ALA A 338 34.92 -9.79 9.96
CA ALA A 338 34.35 -11.03 9.40
C ALA A 338 33.71 -11.93 10.49
N LEU A 339 34.25 -11.93 11.72
CA LEU A 339 33.69 -12.72 12.82
C LEU A 339 32.35 -12.17 13.33
N HIS A 340 32.13 -10.85 13.27
CA HIS A 340 30.83 -10.23 13.59
C HIS A 340 29.76 -10.65 12.59
N TYR A 341 30.07 -10.62 11.29
CA TYR A 341 29.14 -11.07 10.24
C TYR A 341 28.85 -12.57 10.32
N ALA A 342 29.86 -13.40 10.60
CA ALA A 342 29.65 -14.82 10.83
C ALA A 342 28.70 -15.07 12.02
N ALA A 343 28.80 -14.27 13.08
CA ALA A 343 27.92 -14.32 14.25
C ALA A 343 26.49 -13.81 13.99
N ARG A 344 26.28 -12.99 12.97
CA ARG A 344 24.95 -12.47 12.60
C ARG A 344 24.17 -13.42 11.68
N TYR A 345 24.85 -14.13 10.78
CA TYR A 345 24.22 -14.85 9.66
C TYR A 345 24.26 -16.39 9.76
N PHE A 346 24.47 -16.99 10.94
CA PHE A 346 24.65 -18.44 11.10
C PHE A 346 23.38 -19.32 10.91
N GLY A 347 22.29 -18.77 10.36
CA GLY A 347 20.94 -19.38 10.34
C GLY A 347 20.76 -20.63 9.46
N GLU A 348 19.83 -21.49 9.89
CA GLU A 348 19.31 -22.77 9.35
C GLU A 348 20.24 -24.00 9.31
N ASN A 349 21.57 -23.86 9.44
CA ASN A 349 22.50 -24.99 9.20
C ASN A 349 23.63 -25.11 10.24
N GLY A 350 23.31 -25.07 11.53
CA GLY A 350 24.27 -24.99 12.66
C GLY A 350 25.57 -25.82 12.57
N GLU A 351 25.52 -27.11 12.21
CA GLU A 351 26.75 -27.93 12.09
C GLU A 351 27.67 -27.53 10.92
N VAL A 352 27.12 -26.88 9.88
CA VAL A 352 27.84 -26.43 8.69
C VAL A 352 28.63 -25.14 8.97
N PHE A 353 28.22 -24.35 9.97
CA PHE A 353 28.84 -23.06 10.30
C PHE A 353 30.01 -23.16 11.29
N ARG A 354 30.06 -24.17 12.17
CA ARG A 354 31.20 -24.36 13.11
C ARG A 354 32.57 -24.34 12.41
N PRO A 355 32.78 -24.99 11.24
CA PRO A 355 34.02 -24.91 10.49
C PRO A 355 34.42 -23.49 10.04
N ILE A 356 33.47 -22.57 9.83
CA ILE A 356 33.75 -21.18 9.43
C ILE A 356 34.40 -20.44 10.60
N PHE A 357 33.76 -20.49 11.77
CA PHE A 357 34.31 -19.90 12.99
C PHE A 357 35.68 -20.50 13.31
N GLN A 358 35.81 -21.83 13.25
CA GLN A 358 37.10 -22.49 13.47
C GLN A 358 38.16 -22.00 12.47
N SER A 359 37.81 -21.86 11.18
CA SER A 359 38.77 -21.43 10.15
C SER A 359 39.22 -19.98 10.35
N LEU A 360 38.32 -19.08 10.74
CA LEU A 360 38.66 -17.69 11.07
C LEU A 360 39.55 -17.64 12.33
N CYS A 361 39.15 -18.33 13.40
CA CYS A 361 39.88 -18.36 14.67
C CYS A 361 41.26 -19.02 14.55
N ASP A 362 41.38 -20.13 13.81
CA ASP A 362 42.67 -20.79 13.51
C ASP A 362 43.63 -19.88 12.73
N LYS A 363 43.07 -18.95 11.96
CA LYS A 363 43.80 -17.94 11.19
C LYS A 363 44.00 -16.61 11.94
N GLY A 364 43.68 -16.57 13.24
CA GLY A 364 43.98 -15.44 14.11
C GLY A 364 42.88 -14.39 14.23
N ALA A 365 41.62 -14.75 13.93
CA ALA A 365 40.48 -13.87 14.23
C ALA A 365 40.41 -13.56 15.73
N ASP A 366 40.37 -12.28 16.08
CA ASP A 366 40.27 -11.76 17.44
C ASP A 366 38.81 -11.42 17.74
N SER A 367 38.23 -12.19 18.66
CA SER A 367 36.83 -12.02 19.09
C SER A 367 36.65 -10.99 20.21
N SER A 368 37.73 -10.33 20.65
CA SER A 368 37.66 -9.19 21.57
C SER A 368 37.45 -7.84 20.87
N ILE A 369 37.48 -7.80 19.54
CA ILE A 369 37.28 -6.57 18.77
C ILE A 369 35.83 -6.12 18.92
N HIS A 370 35.64 -4.82 19.19
CA HIS A 370 34.33 -4.19 19.34
C HIS A 370 33.98 -3.40 18.07
N ASN A 371 32.73 -3.52 17.60
CA ASN A 371 32.20 -2.68 16.54
C ASN A 371 31.83 -1.27 17.04
N ASN A 372 31.26 -0.42 16.18
CA ASN A 372 30.87 0.95 16.53
C ASN A 372 29.70 1.04 17.52
N ARG A 373 29.03 -0.08 17.83
CA ARG A 373 28.04 -0.20 18.91
C ARG A 373 28.65 -0.68 20.23
N GLY A 374 29.96 -0.93 20.25
CA GLY A 374 30.65 -1.56 21.38
C GLY A 374 30.37 -3.07 21.46
N GLU A 375 29.77 -3.68 20.45
CA GLU A 375 29.44 -5.11 20.47
C GLU A 375 30.67 -5.91 20.03
N THR A 376 30.93 -7.02 20.73
CA THR A 376 31.84 -8.07 20.25
C THR A 376 31.07 -9.10 19.40
N PRO A 377 31.72 -9.99 18.63
CA PRO A 377 31.02 -11.06 17.92
C PRO A 377 30.13 -11.93 18.82
N LEU A 378 30.49 -12.07 20.10
CA LEU A 378 29.69 -12.77 21.09
C LEU A 378 28.34 -12.07 21.38
N HIS A 379 28.26 -10.74 21.28
CA HIS A 379 26.99 -10.02 21.38
C HIS A 379 26.10 -10.33 20.16
N ASN A 380 26.65 -10.28 18.95
CA ASN A 380 25.89 -10.48 17.71
C ASN A 380 25.30 -11.88 17.55
N MET A 381 25.87 -12.90 18.22
CA MET A 381 25.29 -14.25 18.30
C MET A 381 23.85 -14.28 18.83
N PHE A 382 23.44 -13.24 19.57
CA PHE A 382 22.14 -13.17 20.25
C PHE A 382 21.22 -12.06 19.73
N SER A 383 21.67 -11.26 18.76
CA SER A 383 20.97 -10.04 18.30
C SER A 383 19.98 -10.26 17.16
N SER A 384 19.80 -11.50 16.66
CA SER A 384 18.91 -11.76 15.52
C SER A 384 17.44 -11.93 15.94
N ASP A 385 16.57 -11.12 15.34
CA ASP A 385 15.12 -11.05 15.61
C ASP A 385 14.29 -12.18 14.95
N GLY A 386 14.94 -13.15 14.27
CA GLY A 386 14.24 -14.00 13.29
C GLY A 386 14.51 -15.50 13.30
N THR A 387 15.21 -16.11 14.28
CA THR A 387 15.49 -17.56 14.23
C THR A 387 15.04 -18.30 15.49
N ASP A 388 14.27 -19.37 15.29
CA ASP A 388 13.77 -20.32 16.30
C ASP A 388 14.84 -21.40 16.62
N GLU A 389 16.13 -21.04 16.50
CA GLU A 389 17.23 -21.98 16.29
C GLU A 389 18.14 -22.21 17.49
N THR A 390 18.73 -23.41 17.56
CA THR A 390 19.64 -23.82 18.64
C THR A 390 21.06 -23.27 18.42
N ILE A 391 21.51 -22.37 19.29
CA ILE A 391 22.90 -21.86 19.30
C ILE A 391 23.87 -22.98 19.74
N ASP A 392 24.91 -23.23 18.95
CA ASP A 392 25.94 -24.21 19.28
C ASP A 392 26.92 -23.68 20.36
N LYS A 393 26.93 -24.33 21.53
CA LYS A 393 27.84 -24.00 22.64
C LYS A 393 29.32 -24.10 22.27
N GLN A 394 29.69 -24.90 21.26
CA GLN A 394 31.07 -25.00 20.79
C GLN A 394 31.53 -23.72 20.09
N ILE A 395 30.64 -23.03 19.37
CA ILE A 395 30.93 -21.73 18.76
C ILE A 395 31.17 -20.69 19.86
N LEU A 396 30.31 -20.68 20.89
CA LEU A 396 30.49 -19.80 22.05
C LEU A 396 31.83 -20.06 22.77
N SER A 397 32.17 -21.34 22.97
CA SER A 397 33.46 -21.73 23.58
C SER A 397 34.65 -21.26 22.74
N LEU A 398 34.53 -21.33 21.42
CA LEU A 398 35.57 -20.88 20.50
C LEU A 398 35.75 -19.36 20.56
N LEU A 399 34.66 -18.59 20.53
CA LEU A 399 34.74 -17.13 20.70
C LEU A 399 35.41 -16.78 22.05
N LEU A 400 35.00 -17.40 23.15
CA LEU A 400 35.63 -17.16 24.45
C LEU A 400 37.12 -17.54 24.49
N ALA A 401 37.50 -18.63 23.82
CA ALA A 401 38.91 -19.04 23.73
C ALA A 401 39.77 -18.09 22.88
N HIS A 402 39.16 -17.32 21.98
CA HIS A 402 39.82 -16.41 21.06
C HIS A 402 39.62 -14.92 21.41
N GLY A 403 39.40 -14.60 22.69
CA GLY A 403 39.52 -13.25 23.22
C GLY A 403 38.23 -12.60 23.74
N ALA A 404 37.05 -13.04 23.29
CA ALA A 404 35.77 -12.53 23.78
C ALA A 404 35.61 -12.82 25.28
N LYS A 405 35.02 -11.88 26.03
CA LYS A 405 34.69 -12.11 27.44
C LYS A 405 33.18 -12.12 27.61
N ALA A 406 32.72 -12.98 28.51
CA ALA A 406 31.31 -13.09 28.86
C ALA A 406 30.73 -11.80 29.50
N ASN A 407 31.61 -10.88 29.93
CA ASN A 407 31.27 -9.61 30.61
C ASN A 407 31.72 -8.37 29.84
N ASP A 408 32.09 -8.50 28.56
CA ASP A 408 32.26 -7.32 27.71
C ASP A 408 30.94 -6.54 27.63
N ILE A 409 31.01 -5.22 27.48
CA ILE A 409 29.83 -4.35 27.46
C ILE A 409 29.75 -3.55 26.17
N ASP A 410 28.54 -3.45 25.61
CA ASP A 410 28.24 -2.56 24.50
C ASP A 410 28.15 -1.08 24.95
N HIS A 411 27.91 -0.17 24.01
CA HIS A 411 27.75 1.27 24.31
C HIS A 411 26.53 1.59 25.18
N ALA A 412 25.55 0.69 25.26
CA ALA A 412 24.42 0.78 26.18
C ALA A 412 24.71 0.09 27.53
N GLY A 413 25.93 -0.41 27.75
CA GLY A 413 26.33 -1.13 28.96
C GLY A 413 25.78 -2.55 29.06
N ASN A 414 25.17 -3.09 27.99
CA ASN A 414 24.68 -4.46 27.99
C ASN A 414 25.84 -5.44 27.81
N THR A 415 25.83 -6.51 28.60
CA THR A 415 26.69 -7.69 28.37
C THR A 415 26.01 -8.68 27.42
N PRO A 416 26.72 -9.68 26.87
CA PRO A 416 26.08 -10.76 26.11
C PRO A 416 24.96 -11.47 26.90
N LEU A 417 25.09 -11.54 28.22
CA LEU A 417 24.06 -12.09 29.11
C LEU A 417 22.78 -11.24 29.13
N HIS A 418 22.87 -9.90 29.00
CA HIS A 418 21.69 -9.03 28.87
C HIS A 418 20.93 -9.31 27.57
N ILE A 419 21.63 -9.39 26.44
CA ILE A 419 21.00 -9.62 25.12
C ILE A 419 20.35 -11.00 25.11
N THR A 420 21.06 -12.03 25.58
CA THR A 420 20.54 -13.41 25.68
C THR A 420 19.30 -13.48 26.58
N ALA A 421 19.27 -12.74 27.69
CA ALA A 421 18.14 -12.74 28.64
C ALA A 421 16.84 -12.15 28.06
N ARG A 422 16.91 -11.39 26.96
CA ARG A 422 15.72 -10.85 26.28
C ARG A 422 14.88 -11.93 25.59
N ARG A 423 15.54 -13.01 25.14
CA ARG A 423 14.92 -14.19 24.51
C ARG A 423 14.97 -15.37 25.47
N LEU A 424 13.87 -15.61 26.19
CA LEU A 424 13.83 -16.62 27.25
C LEU A 424 13.99 -18.07 26.71
N ASP A 425 13.76 -18.28 25.42
CA ASP A 425 14.02 -19.54 24.71
C ASP A 425 15.49 -19.99 24.86
N TYR A 426 16.43 -19.06 25.07
CA TYR A 426 17.85 -19.33 25.23
C TYR A 426 18.30 -19.72 26.65
N HIS A 427 17.39 -20.19 27.50
CA HIS A 427 17.70 -20.64 28.87
C HIS A 427 18.93 -21.57 28.99
N ASN A 428 19.11 -22.52 28.07
CA ASN A 428 20.27 -23.42 28.05
C ASN A 428 21.61 -22.72 27.74
N ILE A 429 21.56 -21.59 27.03
CA ILE A 429 22.70 -20.75 26.70
C ILE A 429 22.99 -19.76 27.84
N ILE A 430 21.94 -19.24 28.49
CA ILE A 430 22.07 -18.42 29.71
C ILE A 430 22.84 -19.19 30.79
N SER A 431 22.46 -20.44 31.06
CA SER A 431 23.19 -21.30 32.01
C SER A 431 24.64 -21.51 31.59
N PHE A 432 24.89 -21.72 30.29
CA PHE A 432 26.25 -21.90 29.78
C PHE A 432 27.10 -20.63 29.93
N LEU A 433 26.58 -19.44 29.62
CA LEU A 433 27.31 -18.18 29.80
C LEU A 433 27.67 -17.95 31.27
N ILE A 434 26.77 -18.26 32.20
CA ILE A 434 27.02 -18.22 33.65
C ILE A 434 28.16 -19.18 34.04
N GLU A 435 28.13 -20.42 33.52
CA GLU A 435 29.22 -21.39 33.73
C GLU A 435 30.56 -20.89 33.17
N GLN A 436 30.53 -20.09 32.10
CA GLN A 436 31.70 -19.43 31.52
C GLN A 436 32.07 -18.10 32.22
N GLY A 437 31.45 -17.78 33.35
CA GLY A 437 31.80 -16.63 34.19
C GLY A 437 31.06 -15.32 33.87
N ALA A 438 29.92 -15.38 33.18
CA ALA A 438 29.05 -14.21 33.01
C ALA A 438 28.47 -13.73 34.35
N ASP A 439 28.58 -12.43 34.61
CA ASP A 439 28.15 -11.78 35.85
C ASP A 439 26.73 -11.23 35.70
N ALA A 440 25.80 -11.80 36.46
CA ALA A 440 24.39 -11.41 36.49
C ALA A 440 24.12 -10.13 37.32
N THR A 441 25.13 -9.53 37.94
CA THR A 441 25.02 -8.32 38.78
C THR A 441 25.32 -7.03 38.03
N ILE A 442 25.93 -7.11 36.84
CA ILE A 442 26.28 -5.94 36.03
C ILE A 442 24.98 -5.23 35.60
N GLY A 443 24.90 -3.93 35.88
CA GLY A 443 23.82 -3.07 35.38
C GLY A 443 24.25 -2.35 34.11
N ASN A 444 23.36 -2.29 33.12
CA ASN A 444 23.55 -1.51 31.89
C ASN A 444 23.34 0.01 32.14
N SER A 445 23.29 0.83 31.09
CA SER A 445 23.13 2.28 31.20
C SER A 445 21.81 2.74 31.85
N THR A 446 20.79 1.87 31.90
CA THR A 446 19.51 2.10 32.59
C THR A 446 19.48 1.47 33.98
N ASN A 447 20.64 1.07 34.52
CA ASN A 447 20.78 0.28 35.76
C ASN A 447 19.96 -1.02 35.75
N GLU A 448 19.66 -1.55 34.57
CA GLU A 448 19.01 -2.85 34.44
C GLU A 448 20.07 -3.94 34.44
N THR A 449 19.92 -4.91 35.34
CA THR A 449 20.72 -6.14 35.32
C THR A 449 20.10 -7.16 34.35
N PRO A 450 20.78 -8.27 33.99
CA PRO A 450 20.17 -9.33 33.19
C PRO A 450 18.86 -9.88 33.78
N VAL A 451 18.69 -9.82 35.11
CA VAL A 451 17.45 -10.19 35.80
C VAL A 451 16.29 -9.24 35.43
N HIS A 452 16.55 -7.94 35.27
CA HIS A 452 15.55 -6.98 34.81
C HIS A 452 15.13 -7.28 33.36
N VAL A 453 16.11 -7.56 32.49
CA VAL A 453 15.84 -7.88 31.08
C VAL A 453 15.07 -9.20 30.94
N ALA A 454 15.42 -10.24 31.71
CA ALA A 454 14.66 -11.50 31.74
C ALA A 454 13.22 -11.32 32.28
N ALA A 455 13.01 -10.36 33.18
CA ALA A 455 11.68 -10.06 33.71
C ALA A 455 10.74 -9.45 32.64
N SER A 456 11.28 -8.74 31.64
CA SER A 456 10.53 -8.21 30.49
C SER A 456 10.66 -9.04 29.21
N GLY A 457 11.49 -10.09 29.21
CA GLY A 457 11.76 -10.94 28.06
C GLY A 457 10.55 -11.73 27.56
N ASP A 458 10.62 -12.17 26.29
CA ASP A 458 9.56 -12.95 25.62
C ASP A 458 10.04 -14.35 25.20
N VAL A 459 9.09 -15.21 24.83
CA VAL A 459 9.29 -16.63 24.52
C VAL A 459 8.25 -17.13 23.51
N SER A 460 8.68 -17.95 22.55
CA SER A 460 7.84 -18.47 21.45
C SER A 460 6.84 -19.56 21.88
N ALA A 461 6.84 -19.96 23.16
CA ALA A 461 5.99 -21.04 23.67
C ALA A 461 4.47 -20.76 23.53
N PRO A 462 3.66 -21.75 23.11
CA PRO A 462 2.24 -21.56 22.77
C PRO A 462 1.29 -21.38 23.98
N GLY A 463 1.76 -21.56 25.23
CA GLY A 463 0.90 -21.50 26.41
C GLY A 463 1.46 -20.69 27.57
N LEU A 464 0.61 -19.90 28.25
CA LEU A 464 1.00 -19.01 29.35
C LEU A 464 1.76 -19.73 30.47
N ALA A 465 1.37 -20.95 30.84
CA ALA A 465 2.01 -21.72 31.89
C ALA A 465 3.48 -22.04 31.55
N GLU A 466 3.73 -22.44 30.30
CA GLU A 466 5.06 -22.74 29.78
C GLU A 466 5.91 -21.47 29.68
N LYS A 467 5.32 -20.35 29.23
CA LYS A 467 5.99 -19.04 29.25
C LYS A 467 6.47 -18.64 30.65
N VAL A 468 5.59 -18.82 31.64
CA VAL A 468 5.88 -18.51 33.04
C VAL A 468 6.92 -19.46 33.63
N GLU A 469 6.87 -20.75 33.29
CA GLU A 469 7.84 -21.75 33.73
C GLU A 469 9.25 -21.43 33.21
N ILE A 470 9.38 -21.14 31.90
CA ILE A 470 10.64 -20.76 31.28
C ILE A 470 11.17 -19.46 31.88
N GLN A 471 10.31 -18.44 32.04
CA GLN A 471 10.71 -17.17 32.68
C GLN A 471 11.20 -17.39 34.13
N ASN A 472 10.53 -18.25 34.91
CA ASN A 472 10.96 -18.59 36.27
C ASN A 472 12.31 -19.31 36.28
N ALA A 473 12.52 -20.26 35.35
CA ALA A 473 13.77 -21.01 35.25
C ALA A 473 14.95 -20.10 34.92
N VAL A 474 14.76 -19.16 33.99
CA VAL A 474 15.77 -18.13 33.66
C VAL A 474 16.03 -17.21 34.84
N LEU A 475 14.99 -16.67 35.48
CA LEU A 475 15.14 -15.80 36.65
C LEU A 475 15.83 -16.51 37.82
N THR A 476 15.53 -17.80 38.04
CA THR A 476 16.19 -18.61 39.09
C THR A 476 17.66 -18.84 38.76
N SER A 477 17.98 -19.11 37.49
CA SER A 477 19.38 -19.28 37.07
C SER A 477 20.19 -18.00 37.29
N LEU A 478 19.64 -16.84 36.91
CA LEU A 478 20.30 -15.55 37.07
C LEU A 478 20.42 -15.14 38.55
N THR A 479 19.39 -15.38 39.37
CA THR A 479 19.44 -15.06 40.82
C THR A 479 20.30 -16.03 41.62
N ASN A 480 20.44 -17.29 41.20
CA ASN A 480 21.41 -18.21 41.79
C ASN A 480 22.85 -17.75 41.51
N ALA A 481 23.08 -17.12 40.35
CA ALA A 481 24.39 -16.59 39.98
C ALA A 481 24.71 -15.24 40.65
N GLY A 482 23.73 -14.32 40.71
CA GLY A 482 23.94 -12.93 41.14
C GLY A 482 23.31 -12.53 42.49
N GLY A 483 22.59 -13.44 43.16
CA GLY A 483 21.89 -13.17 44.42
C GLY A 483 20.38 -12.92 44.26
N ILE A 484 19.60 -13.31 45.26
CA ILE A 484 18.13 -13.17 45.24
C ILE A 484 17.68 -11.71 45.41
N GLU A 485 18.50 -10.90 46.05
CA GLU A 485 18.33 -9.46 46.25
C GLU A 485 18.22 -8.68 44.94
N LEU A 486 18.74 -9.22 43.83
CA LEU A 486 18.60 -8.62 42.50
C LEU A 486 17.13 -8.46 42.09
N MET A 487 16.23 -9.31 42.58
CA MET A 487 14.79 -9.21 42.31
C MET A 487 14.12 -8.00 42.96
N ASP A 488 14.78 -7.37 43.93
CA ASP A 488 14.32 -6.20 44.67
C ASP A 488 15.10 -4.92 44.33
N LEU A 489 16.13 -5.02 43.48
CA LEU A 489 16.92 -3.88 43.03
C LEU A 489 16.11 -3.04 42.03
N PRO A 490 15.95 -1.72 42.23
CA PRO A 490 15.27 -0.86 41.26
C PRO A 490 16.21 -0.46 40.11
N ASN A 491 15.69 -0.45 38.88
CA ASN A 491 16.36 0.17 37.73
C ASN A 491 16.28 1.71 37.78
N ALA A 492 16.76 2.40 36.74
CA ALA A 492 16.71 3.86 36.63
C ALA A 492 15.27 4.45 36.70
N GLU A 493 14.24 3.69 36.34
CA GLU A 493 12.83 4.09 36.45
C GLU A 493 12.23 3.81 37.84
N GLY A 494 13.00 3.25 38.77
CA GLY A 494 12.53 2.84 40.09
C GLY A 494 11.74 1.53 40.09
N LYS A 495 11.73 0.78 38.99
CA LYS A 495 11.00 -0.49 38.86
C LYS A 495 11.90 -1.66 39.23
N THR A 496 11.38 -2.59 40.04
CA THR A 496 12.10 -3.83 40.38
C THR A 496 11.77 -4.95 39.39
N PRO A 497 12.62 -5.99 39.22
CA PRO A 497 12.32 -7.14 38.38
C PRO A 497 11.01 -7.83 38.74
N LYS A 498 10.61 -7.85 40.02
CA LYS A 498 9.29 -8.37 40.45
C LYS A 498 8.13 -7.59 39.83
N GLN A 499 8.24 -6.26 39.74
CA GLN A 499 7.20 -5.41 39.15
C GLN A 499 7.17 -5.56 37.63
N ILE A 500 8.33 -5.61 36.98
CA ILE A 500 8.47 -5.82 35.53
C ILE A 500 7.90 -7.19 35.14
N CYS A 501 8.30 -8.24 35.85
CA CYS A 501 7.83 -9.61 35.63
C CYS A 501 6.31 -9.72 35.80
N LYS A 502 5.74 -9.04 36.79
CA LYS A 502 4.28 -8.98 36.96
C LYS A 502 3.62 -8.32 35.74
N ALA A 503 4.12 -7.18 35.28
CA ALA A 503 3.57 -6.47 34.12
C ALA A 503 3.64 -7.33 32.84
N GLN A 504 4.76 -8.00 32.59
CA GLN A 504 4.93 -8.88 31.44
C GLN A 504 3.98 -10.08 31.48
N ARG A 505 3.79 -10.70 32.66
CA ARG A 505 2.83 -11.81 32.83
C ARG A 505 1.38 -11.35 32.71
N ASP A 506 1.07 -10.13 33.13
CA ASP A 506 -0.25 -9.52 32.94
C ASP A 506 -0.51 -9.29 31.44
N LYS A 507 0.50 -8.83 30.68
CA LYS A 507 0.45 -8.74 29.22
C LYS A 507 0.16 -10.12 28.58
N TRP A 508 0.95 -11.15 28.89
CA TRP A 508 0.69 -12.50 28.35
C TRP A 508 -0.68 -13.07 28.73
N ARG A 509 -1.19 -12.76 29.93
CA ARG A 509 -2.55 -13.15 30.35
C ARG A 509 -3.61 -12.50 29.49
N GLU A 510 -3.46 -11.22 29.17
CA GLU A 510 -4.41 -10.51 28.31
C GLU A 510 -4.32 -10.98 26.85
N ASP A 511 -3.12 -11.29 26.36
CA ASP A 511 -2.93 -11.87 25.02
C ASP A 511 -3.57 -13.27 24.93
N GLU A 512 -3.35 -14.14 25.93
CA GLU A 512 -4.00 -15.47 25.99
C GLU A 512 -5.52 -15.36 26.12
N LYS A 513 -6.04 -14.37 26.88
CA LYS A 513 -7.49 -14.11 26.95
C LYS A 513 -8.04 -13.65 25.60
N ARG A 514 -7.32 -12.76 24.90
CA ARG A 514 -7.70 -12.28 23.57
C ARG A 514 -7.75 -13.44 22.57
N GLU A 515 -6.72 -14.28 22.56
CA GLU A 515 -6.66 -15.48 21.71
C GLU A 515 -7.74 -16.51 22.08
N ARG A 516 -8.00 -16.74 23.37
CA ARG A 516 -9.10 -17.62 23.81
C ARG A 516 -10.46 -17.04 23.49
N MET A 517 -10.67 -15.73 23.56
CA MET A 517 -11.93 -15.10 23.14
C MET A 517 -12.13 -15.24 21.62
N ILE A 518 -11.08 -15.04 20.82
CA ILE A 518 -11.10 -15.28 19.37
C ILE A 518 -11.43 -16.76 19.06
N LYS A 519 -10.97 -17.70 19.90
CA LYS A 519 -11.23 -19.14 19.73
C LYS A 519 -12.60 -19.60 20.26
N TYR A 520 -13.12 -18.96 21.31
CA TYR A 520 -14.43 -19.28 21.92
C TYR A 520 -15.62 -18.68 21.14
N ASP A 521 -15.43 -17.58 20.40
CA ASP A 521 -16.48 -17.00 19.55
C ASP A 521 -16.83 -17.88 18.32
N PHE A 522 -15.97 -18.87 18.02
CA PHE A 522 -16.23 -19.87 16.98
C PHE A 522 -17.03 -21.10 17.47
N THR A 523 -17.26 -21.30 18.79
CA THR A 523 -17.87 -22.58 19.25
C THR A 523 -19.00 -22.56 20.29
N SER A 524 -19.38 -21.46 20.99
CA SER A 524 -20.56 -21.56 21.89
C SER A 524 -21.27 -20.26 22.28
N CYS A 525 -22.41 -19.99 21.62
CA CYS A 525 -23.74 -19.76 22.19
C CYS A 525 -23.96 -18.94 23.50
N ARG A 526 -24.99 -18.06 23.42
CA ARG A 526 -26.14 -17.91 24.35
C ARG A 526 -26.00 -17.21 25.72
N TYR A 527 -26.91 -16.23 25.88
CA TYR A 527 -27.73 -15.89 27.06
C TYR A 527 -27.07 -15.38 28.36
N TYR A 528 -27.84 -14.45 28.97
CA TYR A 528 -27.66 -13.71 30.24
C TYR A 528 -26.80 -12.44 30.11
N GLY A 529 -27.27 -11.24 30.43
CA GLY A 529 -28.41 -10.86 31.27
C GLY A 529 -27.94 -9.82 32.28
N SER A 530 -28.10 -8.54 31.94
CA SER A 530 -28.56 -7.42 32.78
C SER A 530 -28.03 -7.25 34.24
N HIS A 531 -27.49 -6.06 34.53
CA HIS A 531 -27.79 -5.16 35.67
C HIS A 531 -26.58 -4.54 36.41
N ASP A 532 -26.67 -3.20 36.52
CA ASP A 532 -26.32 -2.29 37.62
C ASP A 532 -24.96 -2.36 38.33
N ALA A 533 -24.24 -1.23 38.24
CA ALA A 533 -23.77 -0.39 39.36
C ALA A 533 -22.89 0.72 38.74
N GLY A 534 -22.93 2.00 39.09
CA GLY A 534 -23.27 2.66 40.33
C GLY A 534 -22.23 3.78 40.53
N PHE A 535 -22.71 5.01 40.71
CA PHE A 535 -21.98 6.27 40.91
C PHE A 535 -20.73 6.20 41.82
N VAL A 536 -19.79 7.14 41.66
CA VAL A 536 -19.50 8.23 42.63
C VAL A 536 -18.28 9.05 42.21
N THR A 537 -18.49 10.36 42.14
CA THR A 537 -17.52 11.44 42.00
C THR A 537 -16.89 11.79 43.36
N ASN A 538 -15.57 12.03 43.41
CA ASN A 538 -15.04 13.13 44.24
C ASN A 538 -13.60 13.52 43.82
N PRO A 539 -13.33 14.82 43.57
CA PRO A 539 -12.02 15.33 43.22
C PRO A 539 -11.30 15.86 44.47
N SER A 540 -10.02 15.54 44.65
CA SER A 540 -9.04 16.41 45.32
C SER A 540 -7.70 15.69 45.54
N ARG A 541 -6.69 16.14 44.79
CA ARG A 541 -5.31 16.40 45.25
C ARG A 541 -4.47 16.83 44.06
N HIS A 542 -4.33 18.14 43.90
CA HIS A 542 -3.20 18.72 43.18
C HIS A 542 -1.99 18.78 44.12
N PRO A 543 -0.84 18.22 43.72
CA PRO A 543 0.44 18.83 43.99
C PRO A 543 0.87 19.64 42.74
N THR A 544 1.25 20.89 42.96
CA THR A 544 2.08 21.67 42.03
C THR A 544 3.40 20.93 41.80
N PRO A 545 3.95 20.91 40.56
CA PRO A 545 5.19 21.69 40.36
C PRO A 545 5.48 22.13 38.92
N GLU A 546 6.21 23.25 38.84
CA GLU A 546 7.40 23.50 38.01
C GLU A 546 7.34 23.33 36.48
N SER A 547 7.68 24.44 35.81
CA SER A 547 8.21 24.58 34.45
C SER A 547 8.22 23.34 33.55
N PHE A 548 7.08 23.01 32.93
CA PHE A 548 7.07 22.13 31.77
C PHE A 548 7.35 22.97 30.51
N ARG A 549 8.52 22.74 29.89
CA ARG A 549 8.81 23.10 28.50
C ARG A 549 7.78 22.40 27.59
N GLU A 550 7.36 23.07 26.52
CA GLU A 550 6.52 22.47 25.48
C GLU A 550 7.18 21.17 24.97
N PRO A 551 6.41 20.10 24.70
CA PRO A 551 6.97 18.87 24.19
C PRO A 551 7.53 19.12 22.79
N THR A 552 8.77 18.68 22.58
CA THR A 552 9.48 18.73 21.30
C THR A 552 8.61 18.10 20.21
N ASN A 553 8.47 18.78 19.07
CA ASN A 553 7.71 18.28 17.92
C ASN A 553 8.34 16.97 17.42
N CYS A 554 7.79 15.83 17.86
CA CYS A 554 8.34 14.50 17.60
C CYS A 554 8.55 14.23 16.11
N PHE A 555 7.77 14.86 15.23
CA PHE A 555 7.91 14.74 13.78
C PHE A 555 9.16 15.44 13.25
N VAL A 556 9.45 16.67 13.69
CA VAL A 556 10.65 17.42 13.25
C VAL A 556 11.91 16.78 13.80
N GLN A 557 11.86 16.26 15.03
CA GLN A 557 12.96 15.49 15.61
C GLN A 557 13.17 14.16 14.88
N TRP A 558 12.08 13.45 14.55
CA TRP A 558 12.13 12.22 13.75
C TRP A 558 12.66 12.47 12.34
N LEU A 559 12.19 13.52 11.66
CA LEU A 559 12.61 13.91 10.31
C LEU A 559 14.06 14.43 10.29
N ARG A 560 14.48 15.21 11.30
CA ARG A 560 15.89 15.58 11.48
C ARG A 560 16.76 14.36 11.70
N ASN A 561 16.31 13.40 12.52
CA ASN A 561 17.04 12.14 12.71
C ASN A 561 17.04 11.27 11.44
N LEU A 562 16.03 11.42 10.57
CA LEU A 562 15.90 10.71 9.29
C LEU A 562 16.77 11.32 8.20
N VAL A 563 16.91 12.66 8.17
CA VAL A 563 17.75 13.44 7.25
C VAL A 563 19.21 13.43 7.69
N ASN A 564 19.50 13.55 8.99
CA ASN A 564 20.87 13.52 9.53
C ASN A 564 21.39 12.07 9.74
N LYS A 565 20.59 11.06 9.38
CA LYS A 565 21.06 9.68 9.24
C LYS A 565 21.82 9.60 7.93
N LYS A 566 23.10 9.22 8.01
CA LYS A 566 24.07 9.24 6.91
C LYS A 566 23.71 8.44 5.65
N ASP A 567 22.64 7.64 5.70
CA ASP A 567 22.26 6.68 4.64
C ASP A 567 20.96 7.06 3.92
N ASN A 568 20.53 8.32 3.99
CA ASN A 568 19.27 8.79 3.41
C ASN A 568 19.48 9.96 2.43
N HIS A 569 20.36 9.77 1.44
CA HIS A 569 20.73 10.77 0.45
C HIS A 569 19.55 11.35 -0.35
N GLU A 570 18.45 10.61 -0.53
CA GLU A 570 17.21 11.14 -1.13
C GLU A 570 16.59 12.26 -0.30
N TRP A 571 16.71 12.16 1.03
CA TRP A 571 16.23 13.16 1.96
C TRP A 571 17.24 14.27 2.18
N GLU A 572 18.56 14.01 2.17
CA GLU A 572 19.58 15.07 2.20
C GLU A 572 19.51 15.97 0.96
N ALA A 573 19.33 15.39 -0.23
CA ALA A 573 19.20 16.12 -1.49
C ALA A 573 17.95 17.01 -1.55
N LEU A 574 16.96 16.75 -0.70
CA LEU A 574 15.80 17.60 -0.51
C LEU A 574 16.12 18.83 0.34
N PHE A 575 17.31 19.00 0.96
CA PHE A 575 17.66 20.16 1.80
C PHE A 575 18.94 20.91 1.34
N GLU A 576 18.94 22.25 1.36
CA GLU A 576 20.00 23.15 0.83
C GLU A 576 21.40 22.88 1.42
N GLU A 577 21.49 22.43 2.67
CA GLU A 577 22.74 22.07 3.35
C GLU A 577 22.85 20.57 3.66
N GLY A 578 21.97 19.74 3.08
CA GLY A 578 21.96 18.28 3.30
C GLY A 578 21.55 17.83 4.71
N THR A 579 21.24 18.77 5.62
CA THR A 579 20.85 18.49 7.00
C THR A 579 19.75 19.45 7.45
N ILE A 580 18.97 19.05 8.45
CA ILE A 580 17.99 19.93 9.09
C ILE A 580 18.65 20.57 10.31
N SER A 581 18.97 21.86 10.24
CA SER A 581 19.68 22.59 11.30
C SER A 581 18.91 22.58 12.64
N ASP A 582 19.64 22.69 13.75
CA ASP A 582 19.09 22.59 15.12
C ASP A 582 18.14 23.73 15.49
N ASP A 583 18.16 24.83 14.74
CA ASP A 583 17.23 25.96 14.85
C ASP A 583 15.82 25.67 14.28
N VAL A 584 15.66 24.58 13.51
CA VAL A 584 14.38 24.14 12.92
C VAL A 584 13.50 23.43 13.96
N THR A 585 12.66 24.15 14.69
CA THR A 585 11.88 23.53 15.78
C THR A 585 10.46 23.13 15.36
N SER A 586 10.08 23.47 14.12
CA SER A 586 8.74 23.30 13.56
C SER A 586 8.77 22.86 12.08
N ILE A 587 7.65 22.31 11.57
CA ILE A 587 7.53 21.95 10.14
C ILE A 587 7.63 23.21 9.25
N GLU A 588 7.31 24.37 9.83
CA GLU A 588 7.38 25.67 9.19
C GLU A 588 8.82 26.08 8.89
N ASP A 589 9.76 25.82 9.79
CA ASP A 589 11.19 26.15 9.61
C ASP A 589 11.84 25.27 8.54
N LEU A 590 11.34 24.04 8.39
CA LEU A 590 11.79 23.03 7.42
C LEU A 590 11.69 23.51 5.97
N SER A 591 10.63 24.28 5.64
CA SER A 591 10.37 24.77 4.28
C SER A 591 11.41 25.75 3.72
N GLY A 592 12.22 26.38 4.59
CA GLY A 592 13.30 27.28 4.19
C GLY A 592 14.63 26.57 3.94
N GLN A 593 14.73 25.29 4.33
CA GLN A 593 15.92 24.49 4.13
C GLN A 593 15.75 23.47 3.00
N ILE A 594 14.58 23.35 2.35
CA ILE A 594 14.38 22.37 1.27
C ILE A 594 15.05 22.87 -0.03
N ALA A 595 16.01 22.11 -0.58
CA ALA A 595 16.67 22.39 -1.85
C ALA A 595 15.64 22.36 -2.98
N THR A 596 15.41 23.52 -3.60
CA THR A 596 14.59 23.60 -4.81
C THR A 596 15.46 23.24 -6.02
N PRO A 597 15.16 22.17 -6.78
CA PRO A 597 15.97 21.81 -7.93
C PRO A 597 16.00 22.98 -8.92
N GLN A 598 17.19 23.36 -9.40
CA GLN A 598 17.28 24.31 -10.51
C GLN A 598 16.57 23.70 -11.72
N ARG A 599 15.62 24.46 -12.29
CA ARG A 599 14.85 24.08 -13.48
C ARG A 599 15.78 23.46 -14.54
N PRO A 600 15.55 22.22 -14.99
CA PRO A 600 16.11 21.80 -16.26
C PRO A 600 15.49 22.70 -17.35
N VAL A 601 16.34 23.28 -18.20
CA VAL A 601 15.87 23.97 -19.41
C VAL A 601 15.44 22.90 -20.41
N ILE A 602 14.20 22.45 -20.26
CA ILE A 602 13.52 21.61 -21.25
C ILE A 602 13.17 22.53 -22.43
N PRO A 603 13.51 22.18 -23.69
CA PRO A 603 12.99 22.92 -24.82
C PRO A 603 11.47 22.77 -24.81
N VAL A 604 10.77 23.88 -24.61
CA VAL A 604 9.31 23.95 -24.66
C VAL A 604 8.85 23.50 -26.05
N ILE A 605 8.51 22.22 -26.22
CA ILE A 605 7.72 21.73 -27.37
C ILE A 605 6.24 21.81 -26.97
N GLY A 606 5.81 23.05 -26.87
CA GLY A 606 4.44 23.55 -26.74
C GLY A 606 4.47 25.00 -27.25
N PRO A 607 3.35 25.66 -27.56
CA PRO A 607 3.40 27.09 -27.89
C PRO A 607 4.15 27.81 -26.77
N GLN A 608 5.31 28.39 -27.09
CA GLN A 608 6.01 29.25 -26.15
C GLN A 608 5.02 30.34 -25.73
N VAL A 609 4.61 30.33 -24.46
CA VAL A 609 3.93 31.49 -23.88
C VAL A 609 4.97 32.60 -23.95
N PRO A 610 4.73 33.70 -24.69
CA PRO A 610 5.72 34.74 -24.86
C PRO A 610 6.10 35.29 -23.49
N ASP A 611 7.38 35.13 -23.13
CA ASP A 611 7.97 35.89 -22.05
C ASP A 611 7.86 37.37 -22.44
N GLN A 612 6.96 38.08 -21.77
CA GLN A 612 6.85 39.53 -21.76
C GLN A 612 6.66 40.19 -23.14
N GLY A 613 5.46 40.07 -23.71
CA GLY A 613 4.98 40.94 -24.79
C GLY A 613 4.16 42.12 -24.24
N PRO A 614 4.26 43.33 -24.81
CA PRO A 614 3.48 44.49 -24.40
C PRO A 614 2.05 44.36 -24.93
N ASP A 615 1.22 43.61 -24.21
CA ASP A 615 -0.23 43.74 -24.04
C ASP A 615 -0.74 42.47 -23.35
N ASN A 616 -0.83 42.53 -22.01
CA ASN A 616 -1.40 41.51 -21.12
C ASN A 616 -2.92 41.36 -21.35
N ASP A 617 -3.38 41.01 -22.56
CA ASP A 617 -4.78 40.64 -22.77
C ASP A 617 -4.99 39.16 -22.37
N PRO A 618 -5.70 38.87 -21.26
CA PRO A 618 -5.96 37.50 -20.82
C PRO A 618 -6.67 36.66 -21.90
N LYS A 619 -7.42 37.30 -22.81
CA LYS A 619 -8.10 36.64 -23.92
C LYS A 619 -7.12 36.06 -24.93
N VAL A 620 -6.05 36.78 -25.22
CA VAL A 620 -5.02 36.37 -26.19
C VAL A 620 -4.20 35.22 -25.62
N GLU A 621 -3.82 35.31 -24.33
CA GLU A 621 -3.13 34.24 -23.61
C GLU A 621 -3.96 32.95 -23.57
N ALA A 622 -5.24 33.05 -23.18
CA ALA A 622 -6.15 31.92 -23.16
C ALA A 622 -6.38 31.32 -24.56
N SER A 623 -6.51 32.15 -25.60
CA SER A 623 -6.69 31.68 -26.98
C SER A 623 -5.46 30.91 -27.49
N LEU A 624 -4.26 31.29 -27.06
CA LEU A 624 -3.03 30.56 -27.37
C LEU A 624 -2.92 29.25 -26.58
N LEU A 625 -3.26 29.28 -25.29
CA LEU A 625 -3.19 28.11 -24.40
C LEU A 625 -4.17 27.00 -24.81
N PHE A 626 -5.39 27.38 -25.21
CA PHE A 626 -6.47 26.46 -25.53
C PHE A 626 -6.67 26.23 -27.03
N ARG A 627 -5.73 26.67 -27.89
CA ARG A 627 -5.84 26.54 -29.36
C ARG A 627 -5.92 25.10 -29.87
N SER A 628 -5.49 24.13 -29.07
CA SER A 628 -5.53 22.70 -29.38
C SER A 628 -6.89 22.04 -29.10
N LEU A 629 -7.80 22.75 -28.40
CA LEU A 629 -9.13 22.23 -28.12
C LEU A 629 -9.97 22.22 -29.39
N ASN A 630 -10.50 21.06 -29.76
CA ASN A 630 -11.27 20.85 -30.98
C ASN A 630 -12.74 21.32 -30.86
N TYR A 631 -12.99 22.42 -30.14
CA TYR A 631 -14.31 23.03 -29.96
C TYR A 631 -14.22 24.53 -29.64
N GLU A 632 -15.29 25.28 -29.91
CA GLU A 632 -15.37 26.72 -29.65
C GLU A 632 -15.43 27.01 -28.12
N LEU A 633 -14.69 28.02 -27.67
CA LEU A 633 -14.65 28.43 -26.26
C LEU A 633 -15.83 29.35 -25.91
N GLU A 634 -16.36 29.24 -24.69
CA GLU A 634 -17.33 30.19 -24.14
C GLU A 634 -16.71 31.59 -24.04
N PRO A 635 -17.26 32.64 -24.66
CA PRO A 635 -16.60 33.95 -24.75
C PRO A 635 -16.24 34.58 -23.40
N ASP A 636 -17.08 34.38 -22.38
CA ASP A 636 -16.90 35.01 -21.06
C ASP A 636 -15.78 34.34 -20.23
N CYS A 637 -15.43 33.08 -20.51
CA CYS A 637 -14.47 32.33 -19.72
C CYS A 637 -12.99 32.76 -19.94
N PRO A 638 -12.51 33.03 -21.17
CA PRO A 638 -11.17 33.55 -21.44
C PRO A 638 -10.93 35.01 -21.00
N HIS A 639 -11.98 35.77 -20.67
CA HIS A 639 -11.89 37.22 -20.46
C HIS A 639 -11.11 37.64 -19.21
N ASN A 640 -11.05 36.79 -18.18
CA ASN A 640 -10.34 37.08 -16.95
C ASN A 640 -9.42 35.93 -16.58
N LYS A 641 -8.16 36.22 -16.22
CA LYS A 641 -7.23 35.17 -15.79
C LYS A 641 -7.77 34.37 -14.59
N SER A 642 -8.57 34.99 -13.72
CA SER A 642 -9.19 34.30 -12.59
C SER A 642 -10.27 33.27 -12.95
N THR A 643 -10.79 33.26 -14.19
CA THR A 643 -11.83 32.32 -14.64
C THR A 643 -11.28 31.10 -15.37
N TRP A 644 -10.02 31.11 -15.81
CA TRP A 644 -9.39 29.99 -16.52
C TRP A 644 -8.06 29.54 -15.92
N TRP A 645 -7.38 30.37 -15.12
CA TRP A 645 -6.14 29.99 -14.42
C TRP A 645 -6.39 29.37 -13.05
N PHE A 646 -7.43 29.84 -12.34
CA PHE A 646 -7.87 29.29 -11.06
C PHE A 646 -9.32 28.81 -11.17
N ARG A 647 -9.70 27.84 -10.34
CA ARG A 647 -11.08 27.36 -10.28
C ARG A 647 -12.00 28.45 -9.75
N THR A 648 -13.09 28.75 -10.45
CA THR A 648 -14.12 29.67 -9.92
C THR A 648 -14.80 29.05 -8.69
N TYR A 649 -15.41 29.87 -7.82
CA TYR A 649 -16.10 29.34 -6.61
C TYR A 649 -17.41 28.60 -6.93
N GLU A 650 -18.02 28.91 -8.07
CA GLU A 650 -19.25 28.29 -8.54
C GLU A 650 -19.00 27.17 -9.55
N TRP A 651 -17.72 26.90 -9.85
CA TRP A 651 -17.26 25.90 -10.82
C TRP A 651 -17.67 26.17 -12.29
N HIS A 652 -18.26 27.33 -12.57
CA HIS A 652 -18.42 27.85 -13.93
C HIS A 652 -17.06 28.02 -14.62
N CYS A 653 -16.99 27.82 -15.93
CA CYS A 653 -15.76 27.84 -16.74
C CYS A 653 -14.75 26.71 -16.45
N ASN A 654 -15.13 25.68 -15.66
CA ASN A 654 -14.33 24.45 -15.58
C ASN A 654 -14.38 23.68 -16.90
N TRP A 655 -15.53 23.71 -17.58
CA TRP A 655 -15.68 23.26 -18.96
C TRP A 655 -15.72 24.47 -19.89
N LEU A 656 -14.78 24.57 -20.83
CA LEU A 656 -14.65 25.78 -21.65
C LEU A 656 -15.50 25.78 -22.92
N LYS A 657 -16.16 24.67 -23.25
CA LYS A 657 -16.93 24.56 -24.49
C LYS A 657 -18.15 25.48 -24.46
N ARG A 658 -18.33 26.24 -25.55
CA ARG A 658 -19.40 27.21 -25.71
C ARG A 658 -20.78 26.59 -25.48
N GLY A 659 -21.58 27.20 -24.62
CA GLY A 659 -22.92 26.73 -24.25
C GLY A 659 -22.94 25.59 -23.22
N GLU A 660 -21.76 25.11 -22.80
CA GLU A 660 -21.60 24.03 -21.81
C GLU A 660 -20.76 24.49 -20.61
N SER A 661 -20.49 25.80 -20.47
CA SER A 661 -19.64 26.38 -19.42
C SER A 661 -20.19 26.25 -17.99
N GLY A 662 -21.46 25.88 -17.86
CA GLY A 662 -22.14 25.56 -16.60
C GLY A 662 -22.12 24.08 -16.20
N GLU A 663 -21.52 23.19 -17.01
CA GLU A 663 -21.44 21.76 -16.66
C GLU A 663 -20.64 21.56 -15.37
N GLY A 664 -21.25 20.90 -14.37
CA GLY A 664 -20.69 20.74 -13.03
C GLY A 664 -20.71 21.98 -12.14
N SER A 665 -21.31 23.08 -12.59
CA SER A 665 -21.48 24.28 -11.77
C SER A 665 -22.56 24.13 -10.70
N ILE A 666 -22.46 24.92 -9.63
CA ILE A 666 -23.53 24.98 -8.62
C ILE A 666 -24.83 25.49 -9.27
N ARG A 667 -25.97 24.95 -8.83
CA ARG A 667 -27.33 25.22 -9.36
C ARG A 667 -27.67 24.49 -10.67
N SER A 668 -26.76 23.69 -11.21
CA SER A 668 -27.08 22.76 -12.29
C SER A 668 -27.93 21.59 -11.77
N ALA A 669 -28.85 21.11 -12.60
CA ALA A 669 -29.59 19.89 -12.33
C ALA A 669 -28.61 18.70 -12.30
N ARG A 670 -28.81 17.75 -11.37
CA ARG A 670 -28.03 16.50 -11.37
C ARG A 670 -28.34 15.70 -12.63
N PRO A 671 -27.34 15.13 -13.31
CA PRO A 671 -27.60 14.20 -14.39
C PRO A 671 -28.25 12.91 -13.86
N ARG A 672 -28.89 12.18 -14.78
CA ARG A 672 -29.30 10.78 -14.60
C ARG A 672 -28.28 9.89 -15.27
N ASP A 673 -27.98 8.75 -14.67
CA ASP A 673 -26.98 7.86 -15.25
C ASP A 673 -27.38 7.31 -16.62
N TYR A 674 -28.68 7.02 -16.79
CA TYR A 674 -29.29 6.47 -18.01
C TYR A 674 -30.51 7.26 -18.50
N GLN A 675 -30.64 8.55 -18.11
CA GLN A 675 -31.77 9.42 -18.51
C GLN A 675 -33.16 8.86 -18.14
N GLN A 676 -33.24 8.06 -17.07
CA GLN A 676 -34.50 7.51 -16.58
C GLN A 676 -35.20 8.49 -15.62
N TYR A 677 -36.53 8.57 -15.75
CA TYR A 677 -37.41 9.35 -14.89
C TYR A 677 -38.65 8.52 -14.59
N THR A 678 -38.88 8.19 -13.31
CA THR A 678 -39.97 7.29 -12.92
C THR A 678 -40.92 7.99 -11.95
N TYR A 679 -41.69 8.95 -12.47
CA TYR A 679 -42.73 9.66 -11.71
C TYR A 679 -44.08 8.97 -11.89
N ALA A 680 -44.97 9.09 -10.92
CA ALA A 680 -46.31 8.50 -11.01
C ALA A 680 -47.21 9.20 -12.04
N ASP A 681 -46.89 10.44 -12.40
CA ASP A 681 -47.56 11.25 -13.43
C ASP A 681 -46.64 11.58 -14.61
N ASP A 682 -45.49 10.90 -14.72
CA ASP A 682 -44.41 11.15 -15.68
C ASP A 682 -43.79 12.56 -15.62
N ILE A 683 -44.13 13.38 -14.62
CA ILE A 683 -43.72 14.79 -14.53
C ILE A 683 -43.01 15.11 -13.21
N SER A 684 -43.68 14.91 -12.08
CA SER A 684 -43.17 15.38 -10.78
C SER A 684 -43.78 14.70 -9.56
N LYS A 685 -44.87 13.94 -9.72
CA LYS A 685 -45.52 13.23 -8.61
C LYS A 685 -44.61 12.07 -8.20
N PRO A 686 -44.22 11.98 -6.90
CA PRO A 686 -43.35 10.91 -6.42
C PRO A 686 -43.85 9.52 -6.82
N ARG A 687 -42.92 8.61 -7.13
CA ARG A 687 -43.23 7.22 -7.48
C ARG A 687 -44.04 6.56 -6.36
N GLU A 688 -45.06 5.79 -6.73
CA GLU A 688 -45.85 5.00 -5.77
C GLU A 688 -45.03 3.84 -5.19
N GLY A 689 -45.32 3.43 -3.96
CA GLY A 689 -44.64 2.32 -3.30
C GLY A 689 -45.11 2.10 -1.86
N PRO A 690 -44.59 1.07 -1.17
CA PRO A 690 -44.92 0.80 0.23
C PRO A 690 -44.57 1.96 1.15
N ASN A 691 -45.16 1.99 2.34
CA ASN A 691 -44.88 3.01 3.35
C ASN A 691 -43.36 3.04 3.67
N PRO A 692 -42.67 4.18 3.48
CA PRO A 692 -41.22 4.28 3.72
C PRO A 692 -40.78 3.89 5.14
N ARG A 693 -41.60 4.15 6.16
CA ARG A 693 -41.29 3.77 7.55
C ARG A 693 -41.39 2.26 7.75
N ALA A 694 -42.36 1.61 7.13
CA ALA A 694 -42.45 0.14 7.16
C ALA A 694 -41.22 -0.51 6.50
N ILE A 695 -40.71 0.08 5.42
CA ILE A 695 -39.48 -0.37 4.73
C ILE A 695 -38.25 -0.15 5.63
N SER A 696 -38.13 1.02 6.27
CA SER A 696 -37.04 1.30 7.23
C SER A 696 -37.02 0.28 8.36
N ASN A 697 -38.20 -0.05 8.92
CA ASN A 697 -38.32 -1.05 9.99
C ASN A 697 -37.94 -2.46 9.52
N ALA A 698 -38.29 -2.82 8.28
CA ALA A 698 -38.06 -4.16 7.74
C ALA A 698 -36.59 -4.42 7.38
N PHE A 699 -35.93 -3.51 6.66
CA PHE A 699 -34.66 -3.82 5.99
C PHE A 699 -33.44 -3.06 6.49
N PHE A 700 -33.63 -1.94 7.21
CA PHE A 700 -32.54 -1.06 7.62
C PHE A 700 -32.32 -0.99 9.12
N LYS A 701 -33.19 -1.61 9.93
CA LYS A 701 -32.97 -1.72 11.37
C LYS A 701 -31.74 -2.58 11.64
N ARG A 702 -30.78 -2.05 12.42
CA ARG A 702 -29.59 -2.80 12.82
C ARG A 702 -29.95 -4.01 13.68
N LYS A 703 -29.89 -5.21 13.09
CA LYS A 703 -30.10 -6.49 13.79
C LYS A 703 -28.81 -7.00 14.44
N LYS A 704 -27.67 -6.78 13.78
CA LYS A 704 -26.33 -7.20 14.22
C LYS A 704 -25.30 -6.18 13.76
N THR A 705 -24.35 -5.83 14.64
CA THR A 705 -23.20 -5.02 14.25
C THR A 705 -22.08 -5.93 13.75
N ILE A 706 -21.60 -5.67 12.55
CA ILE A 706 -20.44 -6.32 11.95
C ILE A 706 -19.43 -5.19 11.69
N TYR A 707 -18.21 -5.30 12.22
CA TYR A 707 -17.23 -4.21 12.15
C TYR A 707 -16.27 -4.35 10.96
N TYR A 708 -15.76 -3.21 10.47
CA TYR A 708 -14.52 -3.14 9.69
C TYR A 708 -13.32 -2.84 10.60
N ASP A 709 -12.12 -3.23 10.18
CA ASP A 709 -10.84 -2.83 10.78
C ASP A 709 -10.41 -1.41 10.33
N HIS A 710 -11.35 -0.47 10.40
CA HIS A 710 -11.14 0.91 9.98
C HIS A 710 -11.69 1.89 11.01
N ALA A 711 -10.96 2.99 11.19
CA ALA A 711 -11.23 3.96 12.23
C ALA A 711 -12.37 4.91 11.84
N PRO A 712 -13.30 5.29 12.74
CA PRO A 712 -14.37 6.26 12.48
C PRO A 712 -13.96 7.58 11.83
N LEU A 713 -12.69 7.99 11.88
CA LEU A 713 -12.17 9.09 11.06
C LEU A 713 -12.55 8.96 9.57
N LEU A 714 -12.62 7.72 9.09
CA LEU A 714 -13.06 7.36 7.75
C LEU A 714 -14.48 7.90 7.45
N LEU A 715 -15.41 7.76 8.39
CA LEU A 715 -16.79 8.25 8.26
C LEU A 715 -16.85 9.76 8.03
N GLY A 716 -16.11 10.51 8.85
CA GLY A 716 -16.09 11.96 8.75
C GLY A 716 -15.49 12.44 7.42
N LEU A 717 -14.51 11.72 6.87
CA LEU A 717 -13.92 12.04 5.57
C LEU A 717 -14.91 11.76 4.43
N ILE A 718 -15.68 10.68 4.49
CA ILE A 718 -16.77 10.40 3.53
C ILE A 718 -17.76 11.54 3.51
N GLU A 719 -18.24 11.90 4.69
CA GLU A 719 -19.24 12.94 4.84
C GLU A 719 -18.73 14.27 4.30
N PHE A 720 -17.48 14.63 4.61
CA PHE A 720 -16.83 15.81 4.07
C PHE A 720 -16.75 15.80 2.53
N ILE A 721 -16.34 14.66 1.92
CA ILE A 721 -16.28 14.51 0.46
C ILE A 721 -17.67 14.66 -0.15
N MET A 722 -18.69 14.03 0.43
CA MET A 722 -20.07 14.15 -0.02
C MET A 722 -20.58 15.58 0.10
N HIS A 723 -20.12 16.32 1.11
CA HIS A 723 -20.44 17.73 1.29
C HIS A 723 -19.77 18.65 0.27
N ASP A 724 -18.62 18.26 -0.29
CA ASP A 724 -17.94 18.98 -1.38
C ASP A 724 -18.63 18.75 -2.74
N VAL A 725 -19.13 17.54 -3.00
CA VAL A 725 -19.61 17.15 -4.35
C VAL A 725 -21.12 17.27 -4.55
N THR A 726 -21.94 17.24 -3.50
CA THR A 726 -23.41 17.27 -3.66
C THR A 726 -24.16 17.90 -2.48
N ASN A 727 -25.19 18.69 -2.80
CA ASN A 727 -26.11 19.25 -1.82
C ASN A 727 -27.50 19.48 -2.46
N SER A 728 -28.56 19.15 -1.72
CA SER A 728 -29.95 19.45 -2.06
C SER A 728 -30.53 20.38 -0.99
N ARG A 729 -31.29 21.40 -1.39
CA ARG A 729 -32.00 22.22 -0.42
C ARG A 729 -33.30 21.54 -0.03
N ASP A 730 -33.64 21.57 1.25
CA ASP A 730 -34.98 21.22 1.71
C ASP A 730 -35.98 22.33 1.31
N SER A 731 -37.12 21.92 0.76
CA SER A 731 -38.28 22.81 0.60
C SER A 731 -38.79 23.28 1.96
N ILE A 732 -39.29 24.52 2.01
CA ILE A 732 -39.85 25.13 3.21
C ILE A 732 -41.37 24.98 3.31
N ASP A 733 -42.03 24.65 2.20
CA ASP A 733 -43.48 24.63 2.02
C ASP A 733 -44.00 23.31 1.43
N GLU A 734 -43.17 22.55 0.71
CA GLU A 734 -43.55 21.24 0.17
C GLU A 734 -42.97 20.07 0.99
N PHE A 735 -43.87 19.22 1.51
CA PHE A 735 -43.52 18.06 2.32
C PHE A 735 -44.25 16.82 1.84
N ILE A 736 -43.58 15.68 1.99
CA ILE A 736 -44.16 14.35 1.88
C ILE A 736 -44.42 13.84 3.29
N GLU A 737 -45.69 13.55 3.57
CA GLU A 737 -46.14 13.02 4.85
C GLU A 737 -46.08 11.49 4.84
N VAL A 738 -45.34 10.92 5.80
CA VAL A 738 -45.21 9.48 5.98
C VAL A 738 -45.88 9.10 7.31
N PRO A 739 -47.09 8.50 7.28
CA PRO A 739 -47.77 8.05 8.49
C PRO A 739 -47.07 6.82 9.07
N MET A 740 -47.27 6.56 10.37
CA MET A 740 -46.74 5.35 11.00
C MET A 740 -47.50 4.10 10.54
N PRO A 741 -46.79 2.97 10.28
CA PRO A 741 -47.43 1.70 9.98
C PRO A 741 -48.14 1.12 11.22
N GLU A 742 -49.09 0.21 11.01
CA GLU A 742 -49.91 -0.36 12.10
C GLU A 742 -49.09 -1.12 13.16
N ASP A 743 -47.95 -1.68 12.75
CA ASP A 743 -46.99 -2.43 13.56
C ASP A 743 -45.83 -1.55 14.08
N GLU A 744 -46.01 -0.23 14.18
CA GLU A 744 -44.98 0.69 14.69
C GLU A 744 -44.73 0.50 16.20
N GLU A 745 -43.45 0.33 16.57
CA GLU A 745 -43.01 0.13 17.95
C GLU A 745 -42.29 1.33 18.57
N VAL A 746 -41.70 2.22 17.75
CA VAL A 746 -40.79 3.29 18.23
C VAL A 746 -41.50 4.62 18.37
N PHE A 747 -42.29 5.01 17.37
CA PHE A 747 -43.06 6.25 17.39
C PHE A 747 -44.52 6.00 17.78
N PRO A 748 -45.19 6.95 18.46
CA PRO A 748 -46.64 6.88 18.65
C PRO A 748 -47.37 6.76 17.30
N ILE A 749 -48.40 5.91 17.21
CA ILE A 749 -49.11 5.60 15.96
C ILE A 749 -49.73 6.82 15.27
N ASN A 750 -50.03 7.88 16.02
CA ASN A 750 -50.56 9.14 15.50
C ASN A 750 -49.47 10.10 14.98
N THR A 751 -48.19 9.69 15.03
CA THR A 751 -47.06 10.47 14.52
C THR A 751 -47.07 10.45 13.00
N THR A 752 -46.57 11.51 12.38
CA THR A 752 -46.34 11.58 10.94
C THR A 752 -44.97 12.19 10.70
N LEU A 753 -44.11 11.47 10.00
CA LEU A 753 -42.81 12.01 9.58
C LEU A 753 -43.05 12.93 8.39
N ARG A 754 -42.49 14.14 8.44
CA ARG A 754 -42.58 15.13 7.36
C ARG A 754 -41.22 15.29 6.71
N VAL A 755 -41.08 14.74 5.50
CA VAL A 755 -39.85 14.85 4.72
C VAL A 755 -40.02 15.98 3.70
N PRO A 756 -39.18 17.03 3.73
CA PRO A 756 -39.26 18.09 2.73
C PRO A 756 -38.91 17.57 1.35
N ARG A 757 -39.55 18.10 0.30
CA ARG A 757 -39.13 17.83 -1.08
C ARG A 757 -37.84 18.55 -1.41
N THR A 758 -37.10 18.04 -2.39
CA THR A 758 -35.89 18.71 -2.88
C THR A 758 -36.26 20.03 -3.58
N ALA A 759 -35.61 21.11 -3.18
CA ALA A 759 -35.70 22.43 -3.78
C ALA A 759 -34.37 22.88 -4.38
N ALA A 760 -34.44 23.90 -5.25
CA ALA A 760 -33.25 24.50 -5.84
C ALA A 760 -32.37 25.19 -4.78
N MET A 761 -31.06 24.99 -4.88
CA MET A 761 -30.09 25.67 -4.04
C MET A 761 -29.92 27.14 -4.50
N PRO A 762 -29.98 28.13 -3.59
CA PRO A 762 -29.63 29.51 -3.92
C PRO A 762 -28.13 29.60 -4.20
N GLY A 763 -27.73 30.47 -5.12
CA GLY A 763 -26.31 30.69 -5.44
C GLY A 763 -25.48 30.97 -4.18
N THR A 764 -24.29 30.37 -4.12
CA THR A 764 -23.35 30.61 -3.02
C THR A 764 -22.65 31.95 -3.19
N GLY A 765 -22.33 32.36 -4.43
CA GLY A 765 -21.68 33.62 -4.78
C GLY A 765 -20.25 33.75 -4.21
N THR A 766 -19.47 34.67 -4.76
CA THR A 766 -18.15 35.06 -4.20
C THR A 766 -18.28 35.62 -2.78
N SER A 767 -19.44 36.17 -2.42
CA SER A 767 -19.69 36.87 -1.15
C SER A 767 -19.61 35.97 0.08
N ARG A 768 -19.95 34.67 -0.01
CA ARG A 768 -19.77 33.72 1.10
C ARG A 768 -18.29 33.46 1.35
N THR A 769 -17.54 33.13 0.29
CA THR A 769 -16.12 32.82 0.41
C THR A 769 -15.29 34.03 0.84
N HIS A 770 -15.61 35.23 0.35
CA HIS A 770 -14.96 36.46 0.79
C HIS A 770 -15.19 36.78 2.27
N ARG A 771 -16.31 36.33 2.86
CA ARG A 771 -16.57 36.50 4.29
C ARG A 771 -15.70 35.58 5.14
N LEU A 772 -15.39 34.37 4.67
CA LEU A 772 -14.56 33.40 5.41
C LEU A 772 -13.06 33.70 5.37
N ARG A 773 -12.62 34.67 4.55
CA ARG A 773 -11.20 35.06 4.42
C ARG A 773 -10.84 36.18 5.38
N SER A 774 -9.63 36.13 5.95
CA SER A 774 -9.06 37.24 6.71
C SER A 774 -8.72 38.43 5.79
N LYS A 775 -8.47 38.14 4.51
CA LYS A 775 -7.91 39.07 3.50
C LYS A 775 -6.53 39.60 3.89
N VAL A 776 -5.82 38.83 4.71
CA VAL A 776 -4.45 39.09 5.15
C VAL A 776 -3.66 37.81 4.92
N ASP A 777 -2.58 37.94 4.16
CA ASP A 777 -1.61 36.88 3.84
C ASP A 777 -2.24 35.60 3.27
N GLY A 778 -3.37 35.72 2.57
CA GLY A 778 -4.11 34.62 1.96
C GLY A 778 -4.87 33.73 2.93
N LYS A 779 -4.98 34.11 4.21
CA LYS A 779 -5.53 33.24 5.27
C LYS A 779 -7.06 33.21 5.33
N LEU A 780 -7.58 32.12 5.87
CA LEU A 780 -8.96 32.00 6.35
C LEU A 780 -9.08 32.57 7.77
N LEU A 781 -10.27 33.09 8.09
CA LEU A 781 -10.56 33.58 9.43
C LEU A 781 -10.54 32.44 10.44
N THR A 782 -9.95 32.72 11.59
CA THR A 782 -9.94 31.81 12.73
C THR A 782 -10.29 32.56 14.00
N GLN A 783 -10.69 31.80 15.01
CA GLN A 783 -10.74 32.30 16.38
C GLN A 783 -9.83 31.45 17.25
N GLU A 784 -9.03 32.11 18.08
CA GLU A 784 -8.17 31.44 19.06
C GLU A 784 -8.97 31.18 20.33
N VAL A 785 -9.17 29.91 20.67
CA VAL A 785 -9.87 29.51 21.89
C VAL A 785 -8.90 28.79 22.80
N GLN A 786 -8.89 29.19 24.06
CA GLN A 786 -8.19 28.49 25.13
C GLN A 786 -9.18 27.56 25.83
N SER A 787 -9.09 26.25 25.56
CA SER A 787 -9.97 25.27 26.20
C SER A 787 -9.60 25.11 27.68
N PRO A 788 -10.60 24.98 28.59
CA PRO A 788 -10.35 24.66 29.99
C PRO A 788 -9.48 23.39 30.10
N GLY A 789 -8.40 23.45 30.87
CA GLY A 789 -7.46 22.33 31.04
C GLY A 789 -6.33 22.23 30.01
N THR A 790 -6.32 23.07 28.96
CA THR A 790 -5.23 23.11 27.95
C THR A 790 -4.37 24.37 28.11
N ARG A 791 -3.03 24.22 28.00
CA ARG A 791 -2.09 25.35 28.12
C ARG A 791 -2.00 26.20 26.83
N ALA A 792 -2.22 25.59 25.67
CA ALA A 792 -2.10 26.24 24.37
C ALA A 792 -3.45 26.75 23.84
N LYS A 793 -3.44 27.92 23.20
CA LYS A 793 -4.57 28.39 22.39
C LYS A 793 -4.64 27.56 21.12
N ALA A 794 -5.86 27.25 20.69
CA ALA A 794 -6.13 26.46 19.51
C ALA A 794 -6.97 27.29 18.53
N SER A 795 -6.59 27.30 17.26
CA SER A 795 -7.38 27.91 16.19
C SER A 795 -8.61 27.07 15.87
N TYR A 796 -9.78 27.69 15.91
CA TYR A 796 -11.06 27.12 15.49
C TYR A 796 -11.65 27.94 14.33
N LEU A 797 -12.65 27.36 13.65
CA LEU A 797 -13.53 28.14 12.80
C LEU A 797 -14.13 29.30 13.61
N PRO A 798 -14.36 30.48 13.03
CA PRO A 798 -14.99 31.59 13.74
C PRO A 798 -16.47 31.29 13.99
N PHE A 799 -17.05 31.86 15.05
CA PHE A 799 -18.50 31.89 15.19
C PHE A 799 -19.14 32.69 14.04
N ASN A 800 -20.36 32.30 13.68
CA ASN A 800 -21.08 32.80 12.52
C ASN A 800 -21.75 34.17 12.73
N ALA A 801 -21.05 35.09 13.40
CA ALA A 801 -21.47 36.49 13.55
C ALA A 801 -21.57 37.24 12.21
N MET A 802 -21.04 36.67 11.13
CA MET A 802 -21.04 37.21 9.77
C MET A 802 -22.23 36.77 8.92
N GLY A 803 -23.16 35.99 9.49
CA GLY A 803 -24.39 35.57 8.81
C GLY A 803 -24.13 34.74 7.55
N VAL A 804 -23.11 33.89 7.56
CA VAL A 804 -22.95 32.86 6.53
C VAL A 804 -24.13 31.88 6.71
N PRO A 805 -24.83 31.50 5.63
CA PRO A 805 -25.91 30.54 5.74
C PRO A 805 -25.42 29.22 6.37
N THR A 806 -26.09 28.76 7.41
CA THR A 806 -25.75 27.55 8.17
C THR A 806 -27.04 26.86 8.60
N ASN A 807 -27.09 25.54 8.50
CA ASN A 807 -28.21 24.75 9.01
C ASN A 807 -28.26 24.84 10.54
N THR A 808 -29.46 25.05 11.08
CA THR A 808 -29.67 25.11 12.53
C THR A 808 -30.90 24.30 12.96
N ARG A 809 -31.10 24.19 14.28
CA ARG A 809 -32.26 23.57 14.93
C ARG A 809 -33.02 24.57 15.80
N PRO A 810 -34.29 24.33 16.12
CA PRO A 810 -35.07 25.20 17.00
C PRO A 810 -34.35 25.50 18.32
N GLY A 811 -34.33 26.77 18.71
CA GLY A 811 -33.68 27.23 19.95
C GLY A 811 -32.16 27.41 19.85
N VAL A 812 -31.55 27.20 18.68
CA VAL A 812 -30.14 27.49 18.43
C VAL A 812 -30.03 28.57 17.36
N GLU A 813 -29.52 29.74 17.74
CA GLU A 813 -29.31 30.85 16.81
C GLU A 813 -28.11 30.55 15.89
N PRO A 814 -28.23 30.75 14.56
CA PRO A 814 -27.14 30.49 13.61
C PRO A 814 -25.83 31.19 13.96
N GLU A 815 -25.86 32.35 14.61
CA GLU A 815 -24.69 33.15 15.02
C GLU A 815 -23.83 32.43 16.07
N GLY A 816 -24.43 31.53 16.86
CA GLY A 816 -23.73 30.72 17.86
C GLY A 816 -23.05 29.47 17.29
N LEU A 817 -23.21 29.20 16.00
CA LEU A 817 -22.60 28.06 15.30
C LEU A 817 -21.29 28.48 14.61
N PHE A 818 -20.48 27.52 14.20
CA PHE A 818 -19.27 27.79 13.43
C PHE A 818 -19.60 28.20 11.98
N ALA A 819 -18.91 29.20 11.46
CA ALA A 819 -19.00 29.60 10.06
C ALA A 819 -18.05 28.76 9.20
N GLY A 820 -18.62 27.96 8.29
CA GLY A 820 -17.87 27.19 7.30
C GLY A 820 -18.38 27.41 5.88
N GLY A 821 -17.71 26.77 4.93
CA GLY A 821 -18.05 26.86 3.50
C GLY A 821 -19.32 26.13 3.10
N ASP A 822 -19.71 25.08 3.84
CA ASP A 822 -20.92 24.28 3.59
C ASP A 822 -21.97 24.52 4.69
N LEU A 823 -23.25 24.49 4.31
CA LEU A 823 -24.39 24.70 5.22
C LEU A 823 -24.43 23.69 6.37
N ARG A 824 -23.84 22.50 6.16
CA ARG A 824 -23.82 21.36 7.08
C ARG A 824 -22.52 21.29 7.89
N THR A 825 -21.69 22.35 7.92
CA THR A 825 -20.44 22.39 8.71
C THR A 825 -20.62 21.97 10.19
N ASN A 826 -21.82 22.19 10.75
CA ASN A 826 -22.14 21.91 12.15
C ASN A 826 -23.10 20.70 12.32
N GLU A 827 -23.13 19.77 11.35
CA GLU A 827 -23.97 18.57 11.40
C GLU A 827 -23.61 17.72 12.63
N ASP A 828 -22.34 17.31 12.70
CA ASP A 828 -21.77 16.56 13.81
C ASP A 828 -20.34 17.02 14.17
N TRP A 829 -19.79 16.38 15.20
CA TRP A 829 -18.53 16.76 15.81
C TRP A 829 -17.30 16.25 15.05
N LEU A 830 -17.43 15.12 14.34
CA LEU A 830 -16.38 14.53 13.54
C LEU A 830 -16.18 15.34 12.25
N LEU A 831 -17.25 15.68 11.53
CA LEU A 831 -17.18 16.56 10.36
C LEU A 831 -16.58 17.92 10.73
N LEU A 832 -17.04 18.51 11.84
CA LEU A 832 -16.50 19.79 12.33
C LEU A 832 -15.00 19.71 12.66
N SER A 833 -14.54 18.57 13.21
CA SER A 833 -13.12 18.33 13.48
C SER A 833 -12.29 18.31 12.20
N ILE A 834 -12.82 17.75 11.11
CA ILE A 834 -12.17 17.73 9.80
C ILE A 834 -12.12 19.13 9.19
N HIS A 835 -13.22 19.90 9.22
CA HIS A 835 -13.21 21.30 8.79
C HIS A 835 -12.14 22.12 9.52
N LYS A 836 -11.99 21.90 10.84
CA LYS A 836 -10.97 22.57 11.65
C LYS A 836 -9.55 22.20 11.22
N LEU A 837 -9.27 20.93 10.94
CA LEU A 837 -7.95 20.48 10.47
C LEU A 837 -7.59 21.12 9.13
N LEU A 838 -8.52 21.11 8.18
CA LEU A 838 -8.30 21.63 6.83
C LEU A 838 -8.09 23.15 6.82
N LEU A 839 -8.82 23.87 7.68
CA LEU A 839 -8.64 25.30 7.86
C LEU A 839 -7.27 25.65 8.46
N ARG A 840 -6.80 24.86 9.44
CA ARG A 840 -5.45 25.05 10.00
C ARG A 840 -4.37 24.78 8.95
N GLU A 841 -4.54 23.73 8.16
CA GLU A 841 -3.60 23.40 7.09
C GLU A 841 -3.55 24.48 6.01
N HIS A 842 -4.69 25.04 5.61
CA HIS A 842 -4.72 26.19 4.69
C HIS A 842 -3.89 27.35 5.24
N ASN A 843 -4.13 27.76 6.49
CA ASN A 843 -3.42 28.90 7.08
C ASN A 843 -1.92 28.63 7.25
N ARG A 844 -1.55 27.39 7.60
CA ARG A 844 -0.17 26.93 7.70
C ARG A 844 0.56 27.03 6.36
N LEU A 845 -0.08 26.60 5.28
CA LEU A 845 0.48 26.71 3.92
C LEU A 845 0.59 28.16 3.45
N CYS A 846 -0.36 29.03 3.83
CA CYS A 846 -0.24 30.48 3.58
C CYS A 846 1.00 31.08 4.27
N ASP A 847 1.28 30.70 5.52
CA ASP A 847 2.45 31.16 6.26
C ASP A 847 3.78 30.70 5.64
N ILE A 848 3.82 29.46 5.16
CA ILE A 848 4.97 28.93 4.41
C ILE A 848 5.17 29.71 3.11
N LEU A 849 4.10 29.86 2.32
CA LEU A 849 4.19 30.49 1.01
C LEU A 849 4.50 32.00 1.11
N LYS A 850 3.98 32.69 2.12
CA LYS A 850 4.30 34.11 2.36
C LYS A 850 5.78 34.32 2.69
N ARG A 851 6.38 33.42 3.47
CA ARG A 851 7.83 33.47 3.80
C ARG A 851 8.69 33.24 2.56
N GLN A 852 8.32 32.28 1.72
CA GLN A 852 9.06 31.98 0.48
C GLN A 852 8.84 33.02 -0.62
N LYS A 853 7.67 33.69 -0.64
CA LYS A 853 7.28 34.69 -1.66
C LYS A 853 6.74 35.97 -1.00
N PRO A 854 7.60 36.77 -0.34
CA PRO A 854 7.16 37.95 0.42
C PRO A 854 6.48 39.02 -0.45
N GLY A 855 6.81 39.08 -1.74
CA GLY A 855 6.23 40.01 -2.71
C GLY A 855 4.85 39.64 -3.25
N TRP A 856 4.30 38.48 -2.88
CA TRP A 856 2.95 38.07 -3.31
C TRP A 856 1.86 38.73 -2.46
N ASP A 857 0.76 39.10 -3.12
CA ASP A 857 -0.43 39.67 -2.49
C ASP A 857 -1.36 38.60 -1.89
N ASP A 858 -2.36 39.05 -1.13
CA ASP A 858 -3.33 38.18 -0.45
C ASP A 858 -4.09 37.25 -1.41
N GLU A 859 -4.44 37.74 -2.60
CA GLU A 859 -5.22 36.96 -3.57
C GLU A 859 -4.37 35.88 -4.22
N GLN A 860 -3.13 36.21 -4.59
CA GLN A 860 -2.16 35.25 -5.14
C GLN A 860 -1.87 34.13 -4.15
N LEU A 861 -1.64 34.47 -2.88
CA LEU A 861 -1.41 33.49 -1.81
C LEU A 861 -2.64 32.61 -1.60
N TYR A 862 -3.82 33.23 -1.45
CA TYR A 862 -5.07 32.50 -1.22
C TYR A 862 -5.38 31.52 -2.36
N GLN A 863 -5.34 31.96 -3.62
CA GLN A 863 -5.70 31.11 -4.75
C GLN A 863 -4.69 29.99 -4.97
N THR A 864 -3.40 30.24 -4.74
CA THR A 864 -2.36 29.21 -4.84
C THR A 864 -2.53 28.16 -3.76
N VAL A 865 -2.70 28.57 -2.50
CA VAL A 865 -2.92 27.61 -1.40
C VAL A 865 -4.25 26.88 -1.56
N ARG A 866 -5.31 27.56 -2.02
CA ARG A 866 -6.60 26.92 -2.33
C ARG A 866 -6.44 25.83 -3.39
N LEU A 867 -5.63 26.06 -4.43
CA LEU A 867 -5.34 25.05 -5.46
C LEU A 867 -4.60 23.84 -4.87
N VAL A 868 -3.57 24.08 -4.04
CA VAL A 868 -2.82 23.01 -3.35
C VAL A 868 -3.74 22.21 -2.42
N MET A 869 -4.58 22.89 -1.64
CA MET A 869 -5.57 22.24 -0.80
C MET A 869 -6.53 21.40 -1.65
N SER A 870 -7.07 21.91 -2.75
CA SER A 870 -7.93 21.13 -3.65
C SER A 870 -7.25 19.87 -4.18
N ALA A 871 -5.96 19.95 -4.54
CA ALA A 871 -5.19 18.78 -4.96
C ALA A 871 -5.02 17.76 -3.82
N LYS A 872 -4.69 18.24 -2.61
CA LYS A 872 -4.59 17.40 -1.41
C LYS A 872 -5.90 16.67 -1.10
N HIS A 873 -7.04 17.36 -1.21
CA HIS A 873 -8.36 16.73 -1.02
C HIS A 873 -8.66 15.71 -2.11
N ALA A 874 -8.37 16.01 -3.38
CA ALA A 874 -8.58 15.05 -4.47
C ALA A 874 -7.74 13.77 -4.28
N LEU A 875 -6.50 13.89 -3.79
CA LEU A 875 -5.66 12.74 -3.46
C LEU A 875 -6.24 11.91 -2.31
N ILE A 876 -6.66 12.56 -1.21
CA ILE A 876 -7.30 11.89 -0.07
C ILE A 876 -8.61 11.22 -0.49
N ALA A 877 -9.43 11.88 -1.32
CA ALA A 877 -10.72 11.35 -1.79
C ALA A 877 -10.54 10.16 -2.73
N ASN A 878 -9.49 10.15 -3.56
CA ASN A 878 -9.13 8.98 -4.34
C ASN A 878 -8.65 7.86 -3.40
N ALA A 879 -7.75 8.14 -2.44
CA ALA A 879 -7.23 7.21 -1.41
C ALA A 879 -8.38 6.50 -0.67
N TYR A 880 -9.38 7.29 -0.29
CA TYR A 880 -10.55 6.85 0.45
C TYR A 880 -11.36 5.74 -0.26
N GLN A 881 -11.47 5.76 -1.59
CA GLN A 881 -12.24 4.73 -2.30
C GLN A 881 -11.60 3.34 -2.26
N MET A 882 -10.34 3.26 -1.81
CA MET A 882 -9.64 2.01 -1.51
C MET A 882 -9.83 1.54 -0.05
N ALA A 883 -10.37 2.37 0.84
CA ALA A 883 -10.64 2.00 2.25
C ALA A 883 -11.81 1.04 2.41
N TYR A 884 -12.56 0.77 1.34
CA TYR A 884 -13.50 -0.33 1.31
C TYR A 884 -12.80 -1.67 1.15
N TRP A 885 -11.47 -1.71 0.96
CA TRP A 885 -10.78 -2.90 0.50
C TRP A 885 -10.24 -3.73 1.67
N THR A 886 -10.32 -5.05 1.54
CA THR A 886 -9.84 -5.98 2.60
C THR A 886 -8.31 -5.97 2.72
N GLU A 887 -7.75 -6.47 3.83
CA GLU A 887 -6.29 -6.61 4.06
C GLU A 887 -5.53 -7.37 2.95
N LYS A 888 -6.26 -8.09 2.09
CA LYS A 888 -5.72 -8.81 0.94
C LYS A 888 -5.37 -7.90 -0.25
N MET A 889 -5.76 -6.62 -0.22
CA MET A 889 -5.41 -5.66 -1.25
C MET A 889 -4.29 -4.77 -0.72
N PRO A 890 -3.16 -4.61 -1.44
CA PRO A 890 -2.01 -3.88 -0.92
C PRO A 890 -2.42 -2.43 -0.64
N TRP A 891 -2.26 -2.01 0.62
CA TRP A 891 -2.30 -0.60 1.00
C TRP A 891 -1.36 0.19 0.07
N PRO A 892 -1.74 1.41 -0.36
CA PRO A 892 -0.85 2.24 -1.16
C PRO A 892 0.48 2.42 -0.43
N ARG A 893 1.57 1.94 -1.05
CA ARG A 893 2.92 2.39 -0.72
C ARG A 893 3.04 3.87 -1.11
N ASP A 894 4.08 4.52 -0.60
CA ASP A 894 4.33 5.97 -0.69
C ASP A 894 4.44 6.55 -2.13
N ASP A 895 4.20 5.74 -3.18
CA ASP A 895 4.32 6.08 -4.60
C ASP A 895 2.99 6.39 -5.31
N GLY A 896 1.87 6.40 -4.59
CA GLY A 896 0.59 6.85 -5.15
C GLY A 896 -0.08 5.86 -6.12
N PHE A 897 -1.36 6.15 -6.37
CA PHE A 897 -2.34 5.35 -7.09
C PHE A 897 -1.83 4.62 -8.35
N PRO A 898 -2.21 3.34 -8.57
CA PRO A 898 -2.06 2.67 -9.87
C PRO A 898 -2.78 3.40 -11.02
N LEU A 899 -3.92 4.04 -10.73
CA LEU A 899 -4.64 4.89 -11.68
C LEU A 899 -3.85 6.18 -12.03
N TYR A 900 -3.11 6.74 -11.06
CA TYR A 900 -2.27 7.92 -11.29
C TYR A 900 -1.01 7.58 -12.11
N ARG A 901 -0.38 6.42 -11.90
CA ARG A 901 0.74 5.95 -12.74
C ARG A 901 0.36 5.80 -14.22
N GLN A 902 -0.86 5.33 -14.51
CA GLN A 902 -1.38 5.30 -15.89
C GLN A 902 -1.79 6.69 -16.42
N MET A 903 -2.15 7.64 -15.55
CA MET A 903 -2.56 9.00 -15.93
C MET A 903 -1.38 9.97 -16.11
N PHE A 904 -0.26 9.74 -15.44
CA PHE A 904 0.84 10.71 -15.31
C PHE A 904 2.24 10.14 -15.60
N GLY A 905 2.35 8.85 -15.92
CA GLY A 905 3.65 8.18 -16.06
C GLY A 905 4.28 7.82 -14.71
N GLU A 906 5.50 7.30 -14.74
CA GLU A 906 6.25 6.93 -13.52
C GLU A 906 6.82 8.16 -12.78
N ASN A 907 6.76 9.36 -13.37
CA ASN A 907 7.34 10.58 -12.81
C ASN A 907 6.40 11.80 -12.92
N ALA A 908 6.21 12.54 -11.82
CA ALA A 908 5.39 13.75 -11.72
C ALA A 908 5.87 14.92 -12.61
N LEU A 909 7.06 14.81 -13.21
CA LEU A 909 7.67 15.82 -14.09
C LEU A 909 7.34 15.65 -15.58
N GLU A 910 6.71 14.55 -16.00
CA GLU A 910 6.32 14.28 -17.40
C GLU A 910 4.93 14.85 -17.77
N ILE A 911 4.32 15.61 -16.87
CA ILE A 911 2.99 16.21 -17.06
C ILE A 911 3.04 17.22 -18.22
N ASN A 912 2.39 16.88 -19.34
CA ASN A 912 2.06 17.84 -20.40
C ASN A 912 0.60 18.30 -20.26
N PRO A 913 0.33 19.46 -19.62
CA PRO A 913 -1.03 19.93 -19.37
C PRO A 913 -1.79 20.33 -20.65
N ALA A 914 -1.14 20.43 -21.81
CA ALA A 914 -1.77 20.85 -23.07
C ALA A 914 -2.34 19.70 -23.92
N ASN A 915 -2.01 18.43 -23.59
CA ASN A 915 -2.41 17.24 -24.36
C ASN A 915 -3.48 16.37 -23.66
N THR A 916 -3.94 16.76 -22.47
CA THR A 916 -4.76 15.90 -21.60
C THR A 916 -6.13 16.48 -21.24
N TYR A 917 -6.48 17.67 -21.72
CA TYR A 917 -7.82 18.25 -21.55
C TYR A 917 -8.58 18.28 -22.90
N PRO A 918 -9.80 17.74 -22.98
CA PRO A 918 -10.55 17.10 -21.89
C PRO A 918 -10.06 15.67 -21.57
N TRP A 919 -9.95 15.34 -20.28
CA TRP A 919 -9.42 14.05 -19.85
C TRP A 919 -10.43 12.93 -20.15
N PRO A 920 -10.09 11.91 -20.95
CA PRO A 920 -11.01 10.82 -21.27
C PRO A 920 -11.55 10.09 -20.03
N LEU A 921 -10.81 10.10 -18.92
CA LEU A 921 -11.19 9.46 -17.66
C LEU A 921 -12.12 10.28 -16.75
N VAL A 922 -12.25 11.59 -17.00
CA VAL A 922 -13.16 12.47 -16.24
C VAL A 922 -14.28 13.04 -17.11
N THR A 923 -14.46 12.47 -18.31
CA THR A 923 -15.58 12.82 -19.20
C THR A 923 -16.47 11.61 -19.48
N LYS A 924 -17.78 11.72 -19.25
CA LYS A 924 -18.79 10.73 -19.66
C LYS A 924 -19.48 11.25 -20.92
N SER A 925 -19.44 10.48 -22.02
CA SER A 925 -20.05 10.87 -23.31
C SER A 925 -19.57 12.23 -23.85
N GLY A 926 -18.30 12.56 -23.64
CA GLY A 926 -17.70 13.82 -24.10
C GLY A 926 -18.00 15.06 -23.25
N LYS A 927 -18.58 14.89 -22.06
CA LYS A 927 -18.85 15.96 -21.07
C LYS A 927 -18.18 15.65 -19.73
N PRO A 928 -17.83 16.65 -18.90
CA PRO A 928 -17.32 16.43 -17.56
C PRO A 928 -18.23 15.53 -16.74
N MET A 929 -17.63 14.63 -15.97
CA MET A 929 -18.38 13.85 -14.99
C MET A 929 -18.92 14.74 -13.88
N THR A 930 -20.17 14.48 -13.51
CA THR A 930 -20.87 15.17 -12.42
C THR A 930 -21.65 14.12 -11.61
N VAL A 931 -21.87 14.40 -10.33
CA VAL A 931 -22.55 13.46 -9.42
C VAL A 931 -23.98 13.22 -9.89
N SER A 932 -24.33 11.97 -10.20
CA SER A 932 -25.69 11.59 -10.58
C SER A 932 -26.64 11.70 -9.39
N ALA A 933 -27.93 11.85 -9.70
CA ALA A 933 -28.94 11.86 -8.66
C ALA A 933 -29.08 10.51 -7.95
N GLU A 934 -28.83 9.42 -8.67
CA GLU A 934 -28.77 8.05 -8.16
C GLU A 934 -27.66 7.91 -7.11
N MET A 935 -26.45 8.36 -7.44
CA MET A 935 -25.31 8.39 -6.51
C MET A 935 -25.61 9.22 -5.25
N ALA A 936 -26.22 10.40 -5.41
CA ALA A 936 -26.55 11.28 -4.28
C ALA A 936 -27.54 10.69 -3.26
N VAL A 937 -28.27 9.62 -3.63
CA VAL A 937 -29.21 8.92 -2.75
C VAL A 937 -28.64 7.60 -2.24
N VAL A 938 -28.02 6.79 -3.12
CA VAL A 938 -27.47 5.47 -2.74
C VAL A 938 -26.24 5.59 -1.86
N TYR A 939 -25.40 6.61 -2.07
CA TYR A 939 -24.11 6.76 -1.39
C TYR A 939 -24.18 7.62 -0.13
N ARG A 940 -25.23 7.42 0.66
CA ARG A 940 -25.39 8.08 1.96
C ARG A 940 -24.81 7.26 3.12
N VAL A 941 -24.64 5.95 2.92
CA VAL A 941 -23.86 5.02 3.77
C VAL A 941 -24.15 5.16 5.28
N HIS A 942 -25.41 5.37 5.65
CA HIS A 942 -25.82 5.61 7.04
C HIS A 942 -25.55 4.42 7.96
N GLU A 943 -25.36 3.23 7.39
CA GLU A 943 -25.08 1.99 8.09
C GLU A 943 -23.73 2.05 8.84
N PHE A 944 -22.82 2.93 8.42
CA PHE A 944 -21.50 3.13 9.02
C PHE A 944 -21.53 4.01 10.27
N ILE A 945 -22.67 4.66 10.57
CA ILE A 945 -22.77 5.58 11.70
C ILE A 945 -22.65 4.79 13.01
N ILE A 946 -21.85 5.34 13.93
CA ILE A 946 -21.65 4.82 15.29
C ILE A 946 -22.37 5.70 16.33
N PRO A 947 -23.03 5.09 17.34
CA PRO A 947 -23.73 5.82 18.40
C PRO A 947 -22.79 6.61 19.32
N ASN A 948 -21.55 6.15 19.51
CA ASN A 948 -20.54 6.77 20.36
C ASN A 948 -19.14 6.24 20.04
N PHE A 949 -18.12 6.99 20.43
CA PHE A 949 -16.72 6.56 20.48
C PHE A 949 -16.03 7.24 21.69
N PRO A 950 -15.03 6.60 22.31
CA PRO A 950 -14.30 7.17 23.45
C PRO A 950 -13.57 8.44 23.03
N ILE A 951 -13.58 9.48 23.86
CA ILE A 951 -12.64 10.60 23.71
C ILE A 951 -11.34 10.16 24.39
N LYS A 952 -10.19 10.36 23.74
CA LYS A 952 -8.91 9.88 24.27
C LYS A 952 -7.92 11.01 24.49
N ASP A 953 -7.24 11.02 25.63
CA ASP A 953 -6.20 12.00 25.89
C ASP A 953 -4.91 11.72 25.09
N GLN A 954 -3.90 12.58 25.27
CA GLN A 954 -2.58 12.44 24.66
C GLN A 954 -1.80 11.18 25.08
N ASN A 955 -2.23 10.50 26.15
CA ASN A 955 -1.68 9.23 26.63
C ASN A 955 -2.53 8.03 26.19
N ASN A 956 -3.50 8.24 25.29
CA ASN A 956 -4.45 7.24 24.81
C ASN A 956 -5.42 6.72 25.90
N GLU A 957 -5.60 7.47 27.00
CA GLU A 957 -6.56 7.15 28.05
C GLU A 957 -7.95 7.70 27.73
N THR A 958 -9.00 6.93 28.01
CA THR A 958 -10.38 7.37 27.77
C THR A 958 -10.78 8.46 28.75
N LEU A 959 -11.01 9.67 28.23
CA LEU A 959 -11.52 10.81 28.98
C LEU A 959 -13.05 10.78 28.99
N TRP A 960 -13.63 11.06 30.16
CA TRP A 960 -15.06 11.26 30.33
C TRP A 960 -15.49 12.72 30.07
N GLU A 961 -14.54 13.66 29.95
CA GLU A 961 -14.80 15.06 29.60
C GLU A 961 -13.85 15.58 28.51
N GLN A 962 -14.43 16.43 27.66
CA GLN A 962 -14.05 16.85 26.30
C GLN A 962 -12.59 17.30 26.13
N ASN A 963 -11.94 16.89 25.01
CA ASN A 963 -11.10 17.75 24.15
C ASN A 963 -10.39 17.04 22.97
N LEU A 964 -10.45 15.70 22.85
CA LEU A 964 -9.69 14.95 21.83
C LEU A 964 -10.54 13.91 21.08
N ILE A 965 -11.34 14.43 20.16
CA ILE A 965 -12.29 13.66 19.33
C ILE A 965 -11.54 12.75 18.34
N LEU A 966 -10.42 13.24 17.77
CA LEU A 966 -9.70 12.52 16.72
C LEU A 966 -8.96 11.28 17.22
N ALA A 967 -8.35 11.31 18.41
CA ALA A 967 -7.67 10.13 18.99
C ALA A 967 -8.66 9.00 19.31
N GLY A 968 -9.85 9.38 19.76
CA GLY A 968 -11.00 8.50 19.91
C GLY A 968 -11.46 7.85 18.62
N ALA A 969 -11.68 8.69 17.61
CA ALA A 969 -12.07 8.26 16.27
C ALA A 969 -11.00 7.41 15.57
N LEU A 970 -9.71 7.56 15.91
CA LEU A 970 -8.61 6.73 15.37
C LEU A 970 -8.50 5.35 16.00
N SER A 971 -9.12 5.14 17.17
CA SER A 971 -8.94 3.94 17.98
C SER A 971 -10.23 3.16 18.22
N SER A 972 -11.23 3.43 17.39
CA SER A 972 -12.55 2.80 17.41
C SER A 972 -12.78 2.05 16.10
N HIS A 973 -13.77 1.17 16.07
CA HIS A 973 -14.17 0.44 14.86
C HIS A 973 -15.46 1.01 14.27
N ILE A 974 -15.62 0.88 12.96
CA ILE A 974 -16.81 1.32 12.24
C ILE A 974 -17.67 0.10 11.81
N PRO A 975 -19.00 0.15 11.91
CA PRO A 975 -19.89 -0.87 11.37
C PRO A 975 -19.81 -0.97 9.85
N ASN A 976 -20.14 -2.15 9.32
CA ASN A 976 -20.20 -2.41 7.90
C ASN A 976 -21.56 -2.11 7.28
N PHE A 977 -21.62 -2.10 5.95
CA PHE A 977 -22.83 -1.78 5.18
C PHE A 977 -24.01 -2.71 5.51
N LYS A 978 -23.74 -3.97 5.84
CA LYS A 978 -24.77 -4.96 6.18
C LYS A 978 -25.24 -4.90 7.63
N SER A 979 -24.63 -4.06 8.46
CA SER A 979 -25.05 -3.92 9.86
C SER A 979 -26.43 -3.30 9.97
N GLY A 980 -26.89 -2.56 8.94
CA GLY A 980 -28.06 -1.69 9.05
C GLY A 980 -27.76 -0.45 9.89
N VAL A 981 -28.73 0.45 9.95
CA VAL A 981 -28.61 1.76 10.61
C VAL A 981 -28.92 1.62 12.09
N ASP A 982 -28.04 2.19 12.92
CA ASP A 982 -28.21 2.21 14.37
C ASP A 982 -29.53 2.86 14.77
N GLU A 983 -30.25 2.29 15.73
CA GLU A 983 -31.56 2.81 16.13
C GLU A 983 -31.48 4.25 16.67
N SER A 984 -30.37 4.62 17.33
CA SER A 984 -30.16 5.96 17.87
C SER A 984 -30.08 7.05 16.79
N PHE A 985 -29.77 6.68 15.55
CA PHE A 985 -29.71 7.57 14.39
C PHE A 985 -30.88 7.34 13.43
N ARG A 986 -31.27 6.06 13.22
CA ARG A 986 -32.40 5.65 12.38
C ARG A 986 -33.72 6.23 12.89
N SER A 987 -33.89 6.32 14.21
CA SER A 987 -35.11 6.82 14.84
C SER A 987 -34.76 7.76 16.01
N ALA A 988 -33.91 8.76 15.78
CA ALA A 988 -33.25 9.62 16.78
C ALA A 988 -34.16 10.50 17.69
N GLY A 989 -35.44 10.16 17.85
CA GLY A 989 -36.41 10.97 18.57
C GLY A 989 -36.75 12.23 17.80
N LEU A 990 -35.99 13.33 18.01
CA LEU A 990 -36.21 14.62 17.36
C LEU A 990 -34.95 15.11 16.63
N TYR A 991 -34.95 15.13 15.29
CA TYR A 991 -33.95 15.83 14.49
C TYR A 991 -34.49 17.22 14.12
N ARG A 992 -33.73 18.27 14.42
CA ARG A 992 -34.16 19.67 14.26
C ARG A 992 -35.56 19.95 14.83
N GLY A 993 -35.89 19.32 15.95
CA GLY A 993 -37.15 19.49 16.68
C GLY A 993 -38.35 18.75 16.10
N ARG A 994 -38.15 17.78 15.19
CA ARG A 994 -39.24 16.98 14.60
C ARG A 994 -38.90 15.48 14.61
N PRO A 995 -39.91 14.59 14.70
CA PRO A 995 -39.72 13.17 14.45
C PRO A 995 -39.01 12.92 13.13
N PHE A 996 -37.99 12.06 13.15
CA PHE A 996 -37.10 11.88 12.01
C PHE A 996 -36.61 10.44 11.91
N ASP A 997 -36.52 9.97 10.67
CA ASP A 997 -35.84 8.74 10.31
C ASP A 997 -35.03 8.99 9.03
N ILE A 998 -33.72 8.71 9.11
CA ILE A 998 -32.75 9.02 8.06
C ILE A 998 -32.91 8.11 6.82
N VAL A 999 -33.40 6.89 7.03
CA VAL A 999 -33.69 5.91 5.97
C VAL A 999 -34.99 6.30 5.28
N VAL A 1000 -36.02 6.69 6.05
CA VAL A 1000 -37.27 7.23 5.49
C VAL A 1000 -36.98 8.42 4.59
N SER A 1001 -36.10 9.33 5.01
CA SER A 1001 -35.65 10.44 4.16
C SER A 1001 -35.04 9.93 2.85
N SER A 1002 -34.19 8.91 2.87
CA SER A 1002 -33.54 8.38 1.66
C SER A 1002 -34.53 7.74 0.68
N ILE A 1003 -35.47 6.94 1.17
CA ILE A 1003 -36.52 6.32 0.33
C ILE A 1003 -37.44 7.38 -0.26
N VAL A 1004 -37.83 8.38 0.53
CA VAL A 1004 -38.67 9.48 0.04
C VAL A 1004 -37.94 10.28 -1.04
N HIS A 1005 -36.66 10.63 -0.82
CA HIS A 1005 -35.85 11.35 -1.79
C HIS A 1005 -35.61 10.55 -3.08
N GLU A 1006 -35.49 9.22 -3.00
CA GLU A 1006 -35.44 8.35 -4.18
C GLU A 1006 -36.69 8.53 -5.05
N ARG A 1007 -37.87 8.39 -4.44
CA ARG A 1007 -39.16 8.40 -5.15
C ARG A 1007 -39.58 9.78 -5.63
N GLU A 1008 -39.33 10.83 -4.83
CA GLU A 1008 -39.70 12.21 -5.16
C GLU A 1008 -38.77 12.82 -6.22
N GLN A 1009 -37.53 12.33 -6.32
CA GLN A 1009 -36.63 12.66 -7.41
C GLN A 1009 -36.87 11.75 -8.63
N GLY A 1010 -37.84 10.83 -8.60
CA GLY A 1010 -38.17 9.97 -9.74
C GLY A 1010 -37.01 9.05 -10.16
N LEU A 1011 -36.24 8.54 -9.19
CA LEU A 1011 -35.18 7.57 -9.45
C LEU A 1011 -35.76 6.19 -9.80
N PRO A 1012 -35.11 5.45 -10.73
CA PRO A 1012 -35.56 4.12 -11.13
C PRO A 1012 -35.52 3.14 -9.97
N THR A 1013 -36.34 2.08 -10.05
CA THR A 1013 -36.25 0.94 -9.12
C THR A 1013 -34.97 0.13 -9.34
N PHE A 1014 -34.62 -0.76 -8.41
CA PHE A 1014 -33.39 -1.56 -8.49
C PHE A 1014 -33.25 -2.29 -9.84
N ASN A 1015 -34.26 -3.08 -10.23
CA ASN A 1015 -34.22 -3.83 -11.48
C ASN A 1015 -34.29 -2.91 -12.71
N GLN A 1016 -34.95 -1.75 -12.64
CA GLN A 1016 -34.99 -0.79 -13.76
C GLN A 1016 -33.62 -0.19 -14.03
N TYR A 1017 -32.90 0.21 -12.97
CA TYR A 1017 -31.54 0.74 -13.10
C TYR A 1017 -30.60 -0.32 -13.67
N PHE A 1018 -30.60 -1.53 -13.10
CA PHE A 1018 -29.67 -2.57 -13.52
C PHE A 1018 -30.01 -3.20 -14.88
N ARG A 1019 -31.25 -3.07 -15.37
CA ARG A 1019 -31.57 -3.41 -16.78
C ARG A 1019 -30.85 -2.50 -17.76
N GLU A 1020 -30.89 -1.18 -17.54
CA GLU A 1020 -30.18 -0.23 -18.42
C GLU A 1020 -28.68 -0.38 -18.30
N TYR A 1021 -28.16 -0.54 -17.08
CA TYR A 1021 -26.75 -0.80 -16.86
C TYR A 1021 -26.29 -2.07 -17.60
N ASN A 1022 -26.98 -3.19 -17.41
CA ASN A 1022 -26.63 -4.45 -18.06
C ASN A 1022 -26.81 -4.39 -19.59
N ALA A 1023 -27.73 -3.57 -20.09
CA ALA A 1023 -27.90 -3.33 -21.53
C ALA A 1023 -26.70 -2.59 -22.16
N GLN A 1024 -25.85 -1.94 -21.36
CA GLN A 1024 -24.58 -1.37 -21.82
C GLN A 1024 -23.46 -2.42 -21.98
N ASP A 1025 -23.76 -3.71 -21.79
CA ASP A 1025 -22.81 -4.81 -21.83
C ASP A 1025 -21.60 -4.59 -20.89
N PRO A 1026 -21.85 -4.46 -19.56
CA PRO A 1026 -20.81 -4.25 -18.58
C PRO A 1026 -20.18 -5.58 -18.14
N GLU A 1027 -18.91 -5.55 -17.75
CA GLU A 1027 -18.20 -6.73 -17.26
C GLU A 1027 -18.71 -7.27 -15.94
N VAL A 1028 -19.26 -6.38 -15.11
CA VAL A 1028 -19.75 -6.71 -13.77
C VAL A 1028 -21.27 -6.67 -13.81
N VAL A 1029 -21.89 -7.70 -14.36
CA VAL A 1029 -23.35 -7.78 -14.48
C VAL A 1029 -23.98 -7.89 -13.09
N VAL A 1030 -24.95 -7.01 -12.79
CA VAL A 1030 -25.77 -7.13 -11.57
C VAL A 1030 -27.05 -7.88 -11.95
N PRO A 1031 -27.29 -9.08 -11.40
CA PRO A 1031 -28.40 -9.92 -11.87
C PRO A 1031 -29.75 -9.26 -11.58
N ILE A 1032 -30.65 -9.31 -12.57
CA ILE A 1032 -32.03 -8.87 -12.41
C ILE A 1032 -32.77 -9.85 -11.49
N ARG A 1033 -33.39 -9.31 -10.44
CA ARG A 1033 -34.03 -10.09 -9.39
C ARG A 1033 -35.53 -10.23 -9.72
N ASP A 1034 -35.86 -11.24 -10.52
CA ASP A 1034 -37.24 -11.53 -10.99
C ASP A 1034 -38.11 -12.28 -9.95
N THR A 1035 -37.54 -12.68 -8.83
CA THR A 1035 -38.18 -13.45 -7.75
C THR A 1035 -37.64 -13.00 -6.40
N TRP A 1036 -38.46 -13.09 -5.36
CA TRP A 1036 -38.12 -12.60 -4.01
C TRP A 1036 -36.85 -13.25 -3.43
N ASN A 1037 -36.66 -14.56 -3.67
CA ASN A 1037 -35.50 -15.31 -3.20
C ASN A 1037 -34.19 -14.89 -3.86
N LYS A 1038 -34.25 -14.15 -4.98
CA LYS A 1038 -33.05 -13.57 -5.57
C LYS A 1038 -32.62 -12.30 -4.85
N PHE A 1039 -33.48 -11.61 -4.11
CA PHE A 1039 -33.09 -10.38 -3.39
C PHE A 1039 -32.33 -10.65 -2.09
N SER A 1040 -32.70 -11.69 -1.35
CA SER A 1040 -32.07 -12.06 -0.08
C SER A 1040 -32.20 -13.57 0.15
N THR A 1041 -31.25 -14.15 0.86
CA THR A 1041 -31.31 -15.53 1.38
C THR A 1041 -31.96 -15.60 2.76
N ASP A 1042 -32.17 -14.47 3.43
CA ASP A 1042 -32.88 -14.39 4.72
C ASP A 1042 -34.39 -14.60 4.52
N PRO A 1043 -34.99 -15.65 5.12
CA PRO A 1043 -36.43 -15.89 5.04
C PRO A 1043 -37.29 -14.73 5.53
N GLU A 1044 -36.82 -13.97 6.53
CA GLU A 1044 -37.55 -12.82 7.09
C GLU A 1044 -37.60 -11.67 6.07
N ASP A 1045 -36.49 -11.39 5.40
CA ASP A 1045 -36.43 -10.38 4.34
C ASP A 1045 -37.30 -10.78 3.15
N ILE A 1046 -37.31 -12.06 2.76
CA ILE A 1046 -38.17 -12.59 1.70
C ILE A 1046 -39.66 -12.41 2.06
N GLU A 1047 -40.03 -12.69 3.31
CA GLU A 1047 -41.40 -12.49 3.80
C GLU A 1047 -41.79 -11.01 3.82
N ASN A 1048 -40.89 -10.15 4.31
CA ASN A 1048 -41.08 -8.70 4.32
C ASN A 1048 -41.21 -8.12 2.89
N LEU A 1049 -40.41 -8.61 1.93
CA LEU A 1049 -40.53 -8.23 0.52
C LEU A 1049 -41.91 -8.59 -0.05
N LYS A 1050 -42.41 -9.81 0.21
CA LYS A 1050 -43.75 -10.26 -0.20
C LYS A 1050 -44.87 -9.47 0.47
N LYS A 1051 -44.68 -9.05 1.72
CA LYS A 1051 -45.64 -8.24 2.49
C LYS A 1051 -45.72 -6.82 1.97
N LEU A 1052 -44.57 -6.19 1.66
CA LEU A 1052 -44.48 -4.77 1.36
C LEU A 1052 -44.59 -4.44 -0.13
N TYR A 1053 -44.02 -5.27 -1.01
CA TYR A 1053 -43.99 -5.01 -2.46
C TYR A 1053 -44.92 -5.95 -3.23
N LYS A 1054 -45.52 -5.45 -4.32
CA LYS A 1054 -46.43 -6.24 -5.15
C LYS A 1054 -45.67 -7.08 -6.17
N HIS A 1055 -44.62 -6.52 -6.77
CA HIS A 1055 -43.78 -7.16 -7.77
C HIS A 1055 -42.28 -6.94 -7.49
N PRO A 1056 -41.39 -7.89 -7.82
CA PRO A 1056 -39.93 -7.72 -7.68
C PRO A 1056 -39.36 -6.48 -8.37
N ASP A 1057 -40.00 -5.99 -9.43
CA ASP A 1057 -39.62 -4.75 -10.13
C ASP A 1057 -39.99 -3.46 -9.41
N ASP A 1058 -40.82 -3.54 -8.37
CA ASP A 1058 -41.25 -2.37 -7.59
C ASP A 1058 -40.25 -2.02 -6.47
N VAL A 1059 -39.24 -2.86 -6.23
CA VAL A 1059 -38.28 -2.71 -5.12
C VAL A 1059 -37.44 -1.46 -5.32
N ASP A 1060 -37.51 -0.54 -4.34
CA ASP A 1060 -36.74 0.70 -4.34
C ASP A 1060 -35.24 0.43 -4.50
N LEU A 1061 -34.53 1.34 -5.18
CA LEU A 1061 -33.11 1.22 -5.50
C LEU A 1061 -32.26 1.07 -4.24
N VAL A 1062 -32.52 1.89 -3.21
CA VAL A 1062 -31.79 1.81 -1.93
C VAL A 1062 -32.05 0.49 -1.19
N VAL A 1063 -33.26 -0.07 -1.30
CA VAL A 1063 -33.63 -1.35 -0.67
C VAL A 1063 -32.92 -2.50 -1.36
N GLY A 1064 -32.94 -2.53 -2.70
CA GLY A 1064 -32.24 -3.56 -3.45
C GLY A 1064 -30.72 -3.53 -3.20
N CYS A 1065 -30.12 -2.34 -3.07
CA CYS A 1065 -28.72 -2.21 -2.70
C CYS A 1065 -28.42 -2.67 -1.26
N GLN A 1066 -29.31 -2.40 -0.32
CA GLN A 1066 -29.19 -2.87 1.06
C GLN A 1066 -29.25 -4.40 1.15
N LEU A 1067 -30.09 -5.03 0.33
CA LEU A 1067 -30.27 -6.47 0.32
C LEU A 1067 -29.21 -7.22 -0.50
N ASP A 1068 -28.52 -6.58 -1.45
CA ASP A 1068 -27.53 -7.24 -2.32
C ASP A 1068 -26.40 -7.96 -1.54
N GLU A 1069 -26.41 -9.29 -1.55
CA GLU A 1069 -25.47 -10.14 -0.80
C GLU A 1069 -24.14 -10.35 -1.54
N GLU A 1070 -24.04 -9.88 -2.79
CA GLU A 1070 -22.81 -9.93 -3.57
C GLU A 1070 -21.92 -8.73 -3.27
N TRP A 1071 -20.77 -8.98 -2.65
CA TRP A 1071 -19.73 -7.96 -2.48
C TRP A 1071 -18.97 -7.74 -3.78
N PHE A 1072 -18.59 -6.50 -4.06
CA PHE A 1072 -17.61 -6.26 -5.12
C PHE A 1072 -16.26 -6.86 -4.68
N PRO A 1073 -15.58 -7.69 -5.51
CA PRO A 1073 -14.35 -8.37 -5.15
C PRO A 1073 -13.30 -7.44 -4.53
N GLY A 1074 -12.64 -7.90 -3.48
CA GLY A 1074 -11.64 -7.12 -2.75
C GLY A 1074 -12.23 -6.00 -1.88
N THR A 1075 -13.54 -5.72 -1.94
CA THR A 1075 -14.20 -4.66 -1.18
C THR A 1075 -15.21 -5.16 -0.15
N THR A 1076 -15.69 -4.23 0.67
CA THR A 1076 -16.68 -4.45 1.72
C THR A 1076 -18.01 -3.72 1.46
N VAL A 1077 -18.26 -3.27 0.24
CA VAL A 1077 -19.51 -2.61 -0.20
C VAL A 1077 -20.24 -3.52 -1.20
N PRO A 1078 -21.58 -3.60 -1.18
CA PRO A 1078 -22.30 -4.40 -2.16
C PRO A 1078 -22.00 -3.94 -3.59
N LYS A 1079 -21.91 -4.91 -4.51
CA LYS A 1079 -21.60 -4.71 -5.92
C LYS A 1079 -22.55 -3.69 -6.55
N SER A 1080 -23.85 -3.76 -6.25
CA SER A 1080 -24.83 -2.80 -6.73
C SER A 1080 -24.56 -1.36 -6.27
N ALA A 1081 -24.22 -1.15 -5.01
CA ALA A 1081 -23.99 0.18 -4.45
C ALA A 1081 -22.68 0.81 -4.97
N LEU A 1082 -21.63 0.00 -5.12
CA LEU A 1082 -20.34 0.46 -5.65
C LEU A 1082 -20.40 0.79 -7.14
N ILE A 1083 -21.20 0.06 -7.93
CA ILE A 1083 -21.34 0.33 -9.36
C ILE A 1083 -21.94 1.72 -9.58
N ILE A 1084 -23.02 2.04 -8.86
CA ILE A 1084 -23.70 3.36 -8.94
C ILE A 1084 -22.72 4.49 -8.57
N SER A 1085 -21.81 4.25 -7.61
CA SER A 1085 -20.81 5.26 -7.24
C SER A 1085 -19.67 5.42 -8.22
N ARG A 1086 -19.17 4.34 -8.80
CA ARG A 1086 -18.12 4.39 -9.83
C ARG A 1086 -18.56 5.13 -11.07
N PHE A 1087 -19.82 4.99 -11.50
CA PHE A 1087 -20.37 5.70 -12.67
C PHE A 1087 -20.44 7.23 -12.52
N SER A 1088 -20.49 7.72 -11.28
CA SER A 1088 -20.52 9.16 -10.98
C SER A 1088 -19.16 9.75 -10.65
N LEU A 1089 -18.14 8.92 -10.38
CA LEU A 1089 -16.80 9.35 -9.95
C LEU A 1089 -15.66 8.97 -10.93
N PHE A 1090 -15.87 8.00 -11.85
CA PHE A 1090 -14.89 7.58 -12.89
C PHE A 1090 -15.52 7.33 -14.26
N HIS A 1091 -14.83 7.77 -15.33
CA HIS A 1091 -15.07 7.29 -16.69
C HIS A 1091 -13.84 6.54 -17.18
N GLY A 1092 -14.07 5.59 -18.08
CA GLY A 1092 -13.04 4.75 -18.66
C GLY A 1092 -13.52 3.31 -18.66
N LYS A 1093 -13.40 2.65 -19.82
CA LYS A 1093 -13.42 1.19 -19.93
C LYS A 1093 -12.26 0.64 -19.09
N LEU A 1094 -12.37 0.61 -17.77
CA LEU A 1094 -11.48 -0.10 -16.85
C LEU A 1094 -11.89 -1.57 -16.86
N ARG A 1095 -11.70 -2.15 -18.05
CA ARG A 1095 -12.20 -3.45 -18.47
C ARG A 1095 -11.30 -4.66 -18.09
N PRO A 1096 -10.15 -4.49 -17.39
CA PRO A 1096 -9.54 -5.71 -16.81
C PRO A 1096 -8.72 -5.59 -15.51
N PHE A 1097 -8.43 -4.39 -15.01
CA PHE A 1097 -7.29 -4.21 -14.07
C PHE A 1097 -7.63 -4.51 -12.60
N LEU A 1098 -8.88 -4.25 -12.18
CA LEU A 1098 -9.29 -4.46 -10.78
C LEU A 1098 -9.74 -5.88 -10.47
N TYR A 1099 -10.21 -6.62 -11.48
CA TYR A 1099 -10.48 -8.04 -11.35
C TYR A 1099 -9.18 -8.84 -11.18
N ARG A 1100 -8.14 -8.53 -11.98
CA ARG A 1100 -6.81 -9.15 -11.83
C ARG A 1100 -6.17 -8.94 -10.45
N LEU A 1101 -6.28 -7.73 -9.89
CA LEU A 1101 -5.80 -7.45 -8.53
C LEU A 1101 -6.52 -8.25 -7.44
N CYS A 1102 -7.76 -8.69 -7.67
CA CYS A 1102 -8.51 -9.50 -6.70
C CYS A 1102 -8.23 -11.00 -6.83
N ASP A 1103 -8.00 -11.50 -8.05
CA ASP A 1103 -7.67 -12.91 -8.29
C ASP A 1103 -6.24 -13.26 -7.86
N ASP A 1104 -5.27 -12.34 -8.01
CA ASP A 1104 -3.89 -12.54 -7.52
C ASP A 1104 -3.82 -12.60 -5.97
N ALA A 1105 -4.73 -11.91 -5.29
CA ALA A 1105 -4.84 -11.91 -3.83
C ALA A 1105 -5.62 -13.12 -3.27
N LEU A 1106 -6.41 -13.80 -4.11
CA LEU A 1106 -7.16 -15.01 -3.74
C LEU A 1106 -6.43 -16.31 -4.12
N SER A 1107 -5.54 -16.25 -5.12
CA SER A 1107 -4.74 -17.41 -5.57
C SER A 1107 -3.44 -17.66 -4.78
N SER A 1108 -3.06 -16.75 -3.88
CA SER A 1108 -1.90 -16.89 -2.99
C SER A 1108 -2.20 -17.58 -1.64
N ARG A 1109 -3.18 -18.50 -1.60
CA ARG A 1109 -3.43 -19.42 -0.46
C ARG A 1109 -3.34 -20.88 -0.85
#